data_AF-Q0CK17-F1
#
_entry.id   AF-Q0CK17-F1
#
_cell.length_a   1.000
_cell.length_b   1.000
_cell.length_c   1.000
_cell.angle_alpha   90.00
_cell.angle_beta   90.00
_cell.angle_gamma   90.00
#
_symmetry.space_group_name_H-M   'P 1'
#
loop_
_entity.id
_entity.type
_entity.pdbx_description
1 polymer ?
#
loop_
_entity_poly.entity_id
_entity_poly.type
_entity_poly.pdbx_seq_one_letter_code
_entity_poly.pdbx_strand_id
1 'polypeptide(L)'
;MGTKDDIQPVPEVSHQETVHEGKDGPAFTLEEENRVYRKLDWNLMPLIFVLYSLSVLDRANLGNAKIAGMKEDIDLSGRRYDWLATVFYIAYILSQWMTVGWKAFPPHIWVASAVFLWGLVSTVQAACISWAGLMVCRVLLGVIEAMYGTGVPLYLSFFYPREKLGLRTGIFLSGAALANAYGGALAYGISQAKASIGSWRILFIVEGLPSVLLAFVAWFAIPDSPQQARFLNEREREIALALSLRQPGDRESSGLQVKQVLDALLDYKSKPQPRHLPYEIPLTTATGYPPALMYFGCNVCFASLPLFVPTIISQMGAFTEIQSNGLSAPPYVLCWIMIIVCAVVSDRVHLRGPFVVGAALVAAIGYILLATQTVVAVRYFGMFLATQIFVSVALVLTWVGNTHATDSKRAGAFAILATGGQCGPILGTNIFPETDAPYYRKGMWISCGACLIVVVMGVAQMFFLWSANRRRDREFGTEREEGKTTTAFGNDRTFRYTICQPTLLSQDEWTIHSQSQLDIISEQCTTLVGNVEIASNYTGPFTVSGVSNITGVLSAANTIGARNNISVIELPDVLHLGGISFFSTDTTTIYIPNAAKIGTISLTRVNATSFSAPLLQSAVDINLDGGFTELDLGQLTTVTSELNICSQPGCAPTQGPPLRVNLPALQRASGMQIVGSIASLSMPELTQAYRNPSADDESIVPGLYIGNYRDAISINLPSLTNVTGKMALSGAVSGLSVPLLQSTEAAIEIDSSTSLDVFSPHACYYH
;
A
#
# COMPACT_ATOMS: atom_id res chain seq x y z
N MET A 1 -9.88 54.33 41.64
CA MET A 1 -8.55 53.78 42.00
C MET A 1 -8.79 52.32 42.33
N GLY A 2 -8.30 51.30 41.64
CA GLY A 2 -7.26 51.18 40.65
C GLY A 2 -6.65 49.78 40.83
N THR A 3 -6.52 49.06 39.72
CA THR A 3 -5.50 48.05 39.39
C THR A 3 -5.55 46.62 39.95
N LYS A 4 -5.60 45.71 38.95
CA LYS A 4 -4.74 44.54 38.67
C LYS A 4 -5.23 43.14 39.02
N ASP A 5 -5.85 42.53 38.02
CA ASP A 5 -5.42 41.30 37.31
C ASP A 5 -4.44 40.37 38.04
N ASP A 6 -4.93 39.17 38.38
CA ASP A 6 -4.14 37.94 38.36
C ASP A 6 -4.96 36.86 37.63
N ILE A 7 -4.65 36.70 36.35
CA ILE A 7 -5.14 35.62 35.48
C ILE A 7 -4.32 34.38 35.79
N GLN A 8 -4.95 33.34 36.33
CA GLN A 8 -4.36 31.99 36.35
C GLN A 8 -4.41 31.39 34.94
N PRO A 9 -3.34 30.73 34.47
CA PRO A 9 -3.35 30.09 33.15
C PRO A 9 -4.30 28.89 33.14
N VAL A 10 -5.17 28.88 32.13
CA VAL A 10 -6.06 27.77 31.74
C VAL A 10 -5.20 26.53 31.45
N PRO A 11 -5.56 25.32 31.94
CA PRO A 11 -4.81 24.11 31.61
C PRO A 11 -4.86 23.83 30.10
N GLU A 12 -3.68 23.58 29.54
CA GLU A 12 -3.43 23.15 28.16
C GLU A 12 -4.34 21.97 27.79
N VAL A 13 -5.16 22.15 26.74
CA VAL A 13 -6.04 21.10 26.21
C VAL A 13 -5.17 20.06 25.53
N SER A 14 -5.02 18.89 26.18
CA SER A 14 -4.37 17.72 25.61
C SER A 14 -5.10 17.27 24.34
N HIS A 15 -4.34 17.08 23.25
CA HIS A 15 -4.80 16.46 22.01
C HIS A 15 -5.63 15.20 22.30
N GLN A 16 -6.89 15.17 21.85
CA GLN A 16 -7.73 13.99 21.91
C GLN A 16 -7.21 12.97 20.89
N GLU A 17 -6.44 12.03 21.40
CA GLU A 17 -5.96 10.82 20.73
C GLU A 17 -7.15 9.93 20.29
N THR A 18 -7.20 9.54 19.02
CA THR A 18 -8.22 8.65 18.45
C THR A 18 -8.16 7.26 19.09
N VAL A 19 -9.22 6.91 19.81
CA VAL A 19 -9.38 5.62 20.50
C VAL A 19 -9.92 4.58 19.51
N HIS A 20 -9.14 3.55 19.21
CA HIS A 20 -9.65 2.38 18.49
C HIS A 20 -10.40 1.45 19.47
N GLU A 21 -11.73 1.51 19.49
CA GLU A 21 -12.57 0.56 20.23
C GLU A 21 -12.59 -0.81 19.54
N GLY A 22 -11.84 -1.77 20.09
CA GLY A 22 -12.01 -3.19 19.80
C GLY A 22 -13.10 -3.77 20.71
N LYS A 23 -14.05 -4.52 20.16
CA LYS A 23 -15.26 -5.04 20.83
C LYS A 23 -15.06 -5.77 22.17
N ASP A 24 -13.85 -6.19 22.54
CA ASP A 24 -13.55 -6.85 23.83
C ASP A 24 -12.10 -6.56 24.34
N GLY A 25 -11.48 -5.45 23.92
CA GLY A 25 -10.08 -5.13 24.26
C GLY A 25 -9.89 -3.70 24.77
N PRO A 26 -8.77 -3.40 25.48
CA PRO A 26 -8.50 -2.05 25.93
C PRO A 26 -8.43 -1.09 24.74
N ALA A 27 -9.08 0.07 24.87
CA ALA A 27 -8.92 1.20 23.99
C ALA A 27 -7.44 1.65 23.95
N PHE A 28 -6.82 1.77 22.77
CA PHE A 28 -5.46 2.28 22.59
C PHE A 28 -5.33 3.14 21.32
N THR A 29 -4.29 3.97 21.29
CA THR A 29 -4.06 4.99 20.26
C THR A 29 -3.08 4.48 19.20
N LEU A 30 -3.06 5.11 18.01
CA LEU A 30 -2.14 4.72 16.94
C LEU A 30 -0.66 4.90 17.35
N GLU A 31 -0.38 5.87 18.20
CA GLU A 31 0.96 6.11 18.75
C GLU A 31 1.40 4.98 19.69
N GLU A 32 0.51 4.57 20.59
CA GLU A 32 0.76 3.42 21.48
C GLU A 32 0.98 2.14 20.67
N GLU A 33 0.18 1.90 19.63
CA GLU A 33 0.32 0.76 18.73
C GLU A 33 1.70 0.75 18.02
N ASN A 34 2.12 1.88 17.45
CA ASN A 34 3.42 1.99 16.77
C ASN A 34 4.60 1.87 17.74
N ARG A 35 4.47 2.36 18.97
CA ARG A 35 5.48 2.20 20.03
C ARG A 35 5.69 0.72 20.38
N VAL A 36 4.61 -0.05 20.51
CA VAL A 36 4.66 -1.49 20.77
C VAL A 36 5.36 -2.23 19.63
N TYR A 37 5.00 -1.95 18.37
CA TYR A 37 5.69 -2.59 17.23
C TYR A 37 7.18 -2.26 17.18
N ARG A 38 7.58 -1.01 17.43
CA ARG A 38 9.00 -0.63 17.44
C ARG A 38 9.78 -1.38 18.51
N LYS A 39 9.20 -1.58 19.70
CA LYS A 39 9.82 -2.38 20.77
C LYS A 39 9.91 -3.86 20.40
N LEU A 40 8.84 -4.44 19.85
CA LEU A 40 8.86 -5.81 19.34
C LEU A 40 9.95 -5.97 18.28
N ASP A 41 10.03 -5.05 17.32
CA ASP A 41 11.00 -5.08 16.23
C ASP A 41 12.44 -5.03 16.75
N TRP A 42 12.77 -4.11 17.66
CA TRP A 42 14.13 -3.99 18.19
C TRP A 42 14.57 -5.14 19.09
N ASN A 43 13.63 -5.84 19.73
CA ASN A 43 13.96 -6.89 20.68
C ASN A 43 13.89 -8.30 20.08
N LEU A 44 12.97 -8.55 19.14
CA LEU A 44 12.78 -9.86 18.51
C LEU A 44 13.56 -10.01 17.21
N MET A 45 13.46 -9.03 16.31
CA MET A 45 13.96 -9.19 14.94
C MET A 45 15.48 -9.35 14.85
N PRO A 46 16.32 -8.58 15.57
CA PRO A 46 17.78 -8.76 15.52
C PRO A 46 18.22 -10.16 15.92
N LEU A 47 17.64 -10.72 16.98
CA LEU A 47 17.99 -12.06 17.44
C LEU A 47 17.58 -13.12 16.42
N ILE A 48 16.33 -13.08 15.96
CA ILE A 48 15.80 -14.01 14.95
C ILE A 48 16.62 -13.95 13.65
N PHE A 49 17.01 -12.74 13.25
CA PHE A 49 17.88 -12.48 12.11
C PHE A 49 19.26 -13.10 12.28
N VAL A 50 19.93 -12.87 13.42
CA VAL A 50 21.26 -13.43 13.70
C VAL A 50 21.22 -14.96 13.73
N LEU A 51 20.23 -15.55 14.41
CA LEU A 51 20.08 -17.01 14.48
C LEU A 51 19.87 -17.64 13.09
N TYR A 52 19.08 -16.99 12.23
CA TYR A 52 18.91 -17.44 10.85
C TYR A 52 20.16 -17.28 10.01
N SER A 53 20.87 -16.16 10.19
CA SER A 53 22.14 -15.90 9.51
C SER A 53 23.16 -16.98 9.85
N LEU A 54 23.27 -17.39 11.11
CA LEU A 54 24.13 -18.49 11.54
C LEU A 54 23.70 -19.85 10.97
N SER A 55 22.39 -20.15 10.94
CA SER A 55 21.92 -21.37 10.29
C SER A 55 22.27 -21.41 8.79
N VAL A 56 22.21 -20.28 8.09
CA VAL A 56 22.61 -20.23 6.67
C VAL A 56 24.12 -20.33 6.50
N LEU A 57 24.88 -19.71 7.41
CA LEU A 57 26.34 -19.84 7.47
C LEU A 57 26.76 -21.31 7.58
N ASP A 58 26.13 -22.06 8.49
CA ASP A 58 26.38 -23.49 8.72
C ASP A 58 26.06 -24.37 7.49
N ARG A 59 25.25 -23.89 6.53
CA ARG A 59 25.02 -24.57 5.24
C ARG A 59 26.09 -24.24 4.21
N ALA A 60 26.46 -22.97 4.14
CA ALA A 60 27.41 -22.44 3.17
C ALA A 60 28.86 -22.85 3.49
N ASN A 61 29.14 -23.17 4.75
CA ASN A 61 30.45 -23.59 5.24
C ASN A 61 31.08 -24.74 4.41
N LEU A 62 30.26 -25.64 3.84
CA LEU A 62 30.74 -26.74 3.01
C LEU A 62 31.49 -26.24 1.77
N GLY A 63 30.97 -25.21 1.13
CA GLY A 63 31.56 -24.61 -0.07
C GLY A 63 32.89 -23.94 0.23
N ASN A 64 32.94 -23.18 1.33
CA ASN A 64 34.16 -22.51 1.79
C ASN A 64 35.22 -23.53 2.26
N ALA A 65 34.80 -24.58 2.98
CA ALA A 65 35.64 -25.64 3.48
C ALA A 65 36.27 -26.47 2.34
N LYS A 66 35.52 -26.72 1.24
CA LYS A 66 36.05 -27.39 0.04
C LYS A 66 37.31 -26.71 -0.47
N ILE A 67 37.30 -25.38 -0.55
CA ILE A 67 38.41 -24.55 -1.03
C ILE A 67 39.50 -24.35 0.05
N ALA A 68 39.21 -24.67 1.31
CA ALA A 68 40.16 -24.59 2.43
C ALA A 68 40.89 -25.93 2.71
N GLY A 69 40.93 -26.86 1.75
CA GLY A 69 41.67 -28.13 1.84
C GLY A 69 40.87 -29.34 2.34
N MET A 70 39.55 -29.22 2.49
CA MET A 70 38.71 -30.34 2.94
C MET A 70 38.61 -31.48 1.91
N LYS A 71 38.79 -31.16 0.62
CA LYS A 71 38.66 -32.14 -0.46
C LYS A 71 39.75 -33.21 -0.37
N GLU A 72 40.97 -32.79 -0.09
CA GLU A 72 42.16 -33.65 0.03
C GLU A 72 42.15 -34.45 1.33
N ASP A 73 41.74 -33.82 2.44
CA ASP A 73 41.77 -34.44 3.77
C ASP A 73 40.75 -35.59 3.96
N ILE A 74 39.59 -35.54 3.31
CA ILE A 74 38.49 -36.52 3.47
C ILE A 74 38.28 -37.38 2.20
N ASP A 75 39.06 -37.15 1.13
CA ASP A 75 38.86 -37.76 -0.20
C ASP A 75 37.41 -37.58 -0.70
N LEU A 76 37.07 -36.33 -1.03
CA LEU A 76 35.77 -35.94 -1.58
C LEU A 76 35.70 -36.10 -3.11
N SER A 77 36.35 -37.11 -3.66
CA SER A 77 36.39 -37.37 -5.10
C SER A 77 35.03 -37.77 -5.70
N GLY A 78 34.84 -37.43 -6.99
CA GLY A 78 33.64 -37.75 -7.75
C GLY A 78 32.38 -37.07 -7.20
N ARG A 79 31.31 -37.85 -6.99
CA ARG A 79 30.00 -37.37 -6.50
C ARG A 79 29.89 -37.27 -4.97
N ARG A 80 30.95 -37.58 -4.23
CA ARG A 80 30.92 -37.62 -2.76
C ARG A 80 30.64 -36.25 -2.15
N TYR A 81 31.18 -35.19 -2.75
CA TYR A 81 30.90 -33.81 -2.33
C TYR A 81 29.42 -33.44 -2.52
N ASP A 82 28.88 -33.72 -3.71
CA ASP A 82 27.49 -33.38 -4.05
C ASP A 82 26.51 -34.07 -3.09
N TRP A 83 26.76 -35.34 -2.76
CA TRP A 83 25.95 -36.10 -1.80
C TRP A 83 25.92 -35.49 -0.39
N LEU A 84 27.01 -34.88 0.08
CA LEU A 84 27.04 -34.20 1.39
C LEU A 84 26.09 -32.99 1.42
N ALA A 85 25.96 -32.29 0.29
CA ALA A 85 25.03 -31.19 0.15
C ALA A 85 23.59 -31.70 -0.05
N THR A 86 23.38 -32.70 -0.90
CA THR A 86 22.06 -33.25 -1.20
C THR A 86 21.40 -33.91 0.01
N VAL A 87 22.15 -34.69 0.79
CA VAL A 87 21.60 -35.43 1.94
C VAL A 87 21.07 -34.50 3.03
N PHE A 88 21.73 -33.34 3.21
CA PHE A 88 21.26 -32.29 4.13
C PHE A 88 19.86 -31.83 3.74
N TYR A 89 19.64 -31.48 2.46
CA TYR A 89 18.33 -31.02 2.00
C TYR A 89 17.28 -32.12 2.01
N ILE A 90 17.63 -33.37 1.70
CA ILE A 90 16.70 -34.51 1.84
C ILE A 90 16.23 -34.63 3.30
N ALA A 91 17.17 -34.63 4.25
CA ALA A 91 16.86 -34.70 5.68
C ALA A 91 16.03 -33.48 6.14
N TYR A 92 16.36 -32.28 5.67
CA TYR A 92 15.64 -31.06 5.95
C TYR A 92 14.18 -31.11 5.48
N ILE A 93 13.94 -31.53 4.23
CA ILE A 93 12.59 -31.65 3.64
C ILE A 93 11.76 -32.68 4.41
N LEU A 94 12.32 -33.86 4.69
CA LEU A 94 11.63 -34.92 5.44
C LEU A 94 11.30 -34.51 6.88
N SER A 95 12.02 -33.55 7.45
CA SER A 95 11.87 -33.11 8.84
C SER A 95 11.04 -31.83 9.01
N GLN A 96 10.48 -31.25 7.93
CA GLN A 96 9.69 -30.01 8.01
C GLN A 96 8.45 -30.12 8.91
N TRP A 97 7.93 -31.33 9.12
CA TRP A 97 6.80 -31.57 10.05
C TRP A 97 7.13 -31.15 11.49
N MET A 98 8.41 -31.07 11.87
CA MET A 98 8.87 -30.60 13.17
C MET A 98 8.51 -29.13 13.44
N THR A 99 8.05 -28.37 12.43
CA THR A 99 7.48 -27.03 12.60
C THR A 99 6.32 -27.01 13.60
N VAL A 100 5.60 -28.13 13.77
CA VAL A 100 4.58 -28.32 14.81
C VAL A 100 5.13 -28.07 16.22
N GLY A 101 6.43 -28.30 16.43
CA GLY A 101 7.12 -28.08 17.70
C GLY A 101 6.97 -26.66 18.26
N TRP A 102 6.83 -25.65 17.40
CA TRP A 102 6.60 -24.25 17.80
C TRP A 102 5.27 -24.01 18.51
N LYS A 103 4.30 -24.94 18.37
CA LYS A 103 3.04 -24.93 19.13
C LYS A 103 3.05 -25.95 20.27
N ALA A 104 3.76 -27.07 20.10
CA ALA A 104 3.79 -28.15 21.08
C ALA A 104 4.67 -27.84 22.30
N PHE A 105 5.72 -27.05 22.10
CA PHE A 105 6.68 -26.69 23.14
C PHE A 105 6.78 -25.17 23.28
N PRO A 106 7.15 -24.65 24.45
CA PRO A 106 7.45 -23.24 24.63
C PRO A 106 8.54 -22.78 23.63
N PRO A 107 8.29 -21.70 22.85
CA PRO A 107 9.22 -21.21 21.84
C PRO A 107 10.66 -21.00 22.33
N HIS A 108 10.88 -20.50 23.55
CA HIS A 108 12.24 -20.28 24.06
C HIS A 108 13.02 -21.61 24.20
N ILE A 109 12.39 -22.67 24.69
CA ILE A 109 13.02 -24.00 24.83
C ILE A 109 13.25 -24.60 23.46
N TRP A 110 12.25 -24.51 22.58
CA TRP A 110 12.31 -25.10 21.24
C TRP A 110 13.44 -24.48 20.42
N VAL A 111 13.51 -23.14 20.36
CA VAL A 111 14.54 -22.43 19.62
C VAL A 111 15.91 -22.64 20.25
N ALA A 112 16.06 -22.45 21.57
CA ALA A 112 17.36 -22.61 22.22
C ALA A 112 17.91 -24.04 22.07
N SER A 113 17.05 -25.07 22.17
CA SER A 113 17.46 -26.46 21.96
C SER A 113 17.88 -26.71 20.51
N ALA A 114 17.13 -26.20 19.54
CA ALA A 114 17.51 -26.31 18.13
C ALA A 114 18.86 -25.62 17.88
N VAL A 115 19.03 -24.37 18.35
CA VAL A 115 20.26 -23.58 18.17
C VAL A 115 21.47 -24.28 18.77
N PHE A 116 21.31 -24.81 19.98
CA PHE A 116 22.36 -25.54 20.67
C PHE A 116 22.74 -26.81 19.90
N LEU A 117 21.75 -27.61 19.50
CA LEU A 117 21.98 -28.88 18.81
C LEU A 117 22.59 -28.69 17.42
N TRP A 118 22.13 -27.72 16.61
CA TRP A 118 22.71 -27.50 15.29
C TRP A 118 24.12 -26.93 15.41
N GLY A 119 24.36 -26.00 16.34
CA GLY A 119 25.70 -25.43 16.59
C GLY A 119 26.69 -26.49 17.06
N LEU A 120 26.23 -27.41 17.92
CA LEU A 120 27.02 -28.56 18.37
C LEU A 120 27.36 -29.48 17.19
N VAL A 121 26.38 -29.88 16.38
CA VAL A 121 26.61 -30.75 15.21
C VAL A 121 27.51 -30.05 14.19
N SER A 122 27.34 -28.75 13.97
CA SER A 122 28.21 -27.95 13.09
C SER A 122 29.66 -27.97 13.58
N THR A 123 29.88 -27.77 14.88
CA THR A 123 31.22 -27.83 15.50
C THR A 123 31.82 -29.24 15.40
N VAL A 124 31.01 -30.29 15.59
CA VAL A 124 31.46 -31.70 15.52
C VAL A 124 31.91 -32.09 14.11
N GLN A 125 31.43 -31.44 13.04
CA GLN A 125 31.93 -31.68 11.67
C GLN A 125 33.44 -31.47 11.56
N ALA A 126 34.00 -30.56 12.35
CA ALA A 126 35.44 -30.31 12.40
C ALA A 126 36.25 -31.51 12.91
N ALA A 127 35.64 -32.44 13.65
CA ALA A 127 36.28 -33.64 14.18
C ALA A 127 36.15 -34.85 13.24
N CYS A 128 35.36 -34.74 12.16
CA CYS A 128 35.18 -35.84 11.21
C CYS A 128 36.49 -36.17 10.49
N ILE A 129 36.72 -37.47 10.30
CA ILE A 129 37.89 -38.02 9.58
C ILE A 129 37.48 -38.88 8.37
N SER A 130 36.17 -39.11 8.20
CA SER A 130 35.65 -39.98 7.13
C SER A 130 34.43 -39.33 6.46
N TRP A 131 34.23 -39.67 5.18
CA TRP A 131 33.06 -39.25 4.43
C TRP A 131 31.75 -39.69 5.11
N ALA A 132 31.72 -40.91 5.67
CA ALA A 132 30.55 -41.43 6.37
C ALA A 132 30.22 -40.63 7.64
N GLY A 133 31.22 -40.26 8.45
CA GLY A 133 31.01 -39.43 9.64
C GLY A 133 30.44 -38.06 9.29
N LEU A 134 30.93 -37.46 8.20
CA LEU A 134 30.41 -36.20 7.70
C LEU A 134 28.98 -36.33 7.15
N MET A 135 28.66 -37.40 6.41
CA MET A 135 27.29 -37.70 5.97
C MET A 135 26.30 -37.77 7.13
N VAL A 136 26.66 -38.44 8.23
CA VAL A 136 25.83 -38.50 9.44
C VAL A 136 25.62 -37.10 10.03
N CYS A 137 26.68 -36.32 10.16
CA CYS A 137 26.57 -34.94 10.65
C CYS A 137 25.66 -34.10 9.75
N ARG A 138 25.71 -34.27 8.42
CA ARG A 138 24.82 -33.56 7.48
C ARG A 138 23.36 -33.93 7.61
N VAL A 139 23.07 -35.21 7.83
CA VAL A 139 21.69 -35.66 8.10
C VAL A 139 21.19 -35.04 9.40
N LEU A 140 21.96 -35.14 10.48
CA LEU A 140 21.59 -34.58 11.78
C LEU A 140 21.37 -33.06 11.71
N LEU A 141 22.27 -32.34 11.05
CA LEU A 141 22.15 -30.90 10.85
C LEU A 141 20.87 -30.55 10.07
N GLY A 142 20.55 -31.29 9.01
CA GLY A 142 19.33 -31.10 8.23
C GLY A 142 18.05 -31.31 9.05
N VAL A 143 18.03 -32.36 9.90
CA VAL A 143 16.89 -32.63 10.80
C VAL A 143 16.72 -31.50 11.83
N ILE A 144 17.81 -31.08 12.48
CA ILE A 144 17.75 -30.09 13.56
C ILE A 144 17.43 -28.70 13.01
N GLU A 145 18.02 -28.28 11.88
CA GLU A 145 17.74 -26.96 11.30
C GLU A 145 16.29 -26.82 10.79
N ALA A 146 15.66 -27.93 10.39
CA ALA A 146 14.24 -27.95 10.03
C ALA A 146 13.33 -27.57 11.21
N MET A 147 13.80 -27.69 12.45
CA MET A 147 13.06 -27.25 13.65
C MET A 147 12.90 -25.73 13.71
N TYR A 148 13.79 -24.95 13.08
CA TYR A 148 13.82 -23.48 13.17
C TYR A 148 13.30 -22.79 11.91
N GLY A 149 13.92 -23.03 10.76
CA GLY A 149 13.78 -22.17 9.57
C GLY A 149 12.35 -21.98 9.06
N THR A 150 11.54 -23.04 9.07
CA THR A 150 10.14 -22.99 8.60
C THR A 150 9.15 -22.48 9.65
N GLY A 151 9.54 -22.47 10.94
CA GLY A 151 8.65 -22.07 12.03
C GLY A 151 8.77 -20.61 12.46
N VAL A 152 9.81 -19.89 12.06
CA VAL A 152 9.94 -18.46 12.38
C VAL A 152 8.77 -17.61 11.86
N PRO A 153 8.28 -17.76 10.60
CA PRO A 153 7.10 -17.02 10.16
C PRO A 153 5.84 -17.32 10.98
N LEU A 154 5.68 -18.57 11.44
CA LEU A 154 4.60 -18.97 12.33
C LEU A 154 4.76 -18.27 13.70
N TYR A 155 5.96 -18.26 14.26
CA TYR A 155 6.23 -17.57 15.52
C TYR A 155 5.99 -16.06 15.44
N LEU A 156 6.47 -15.40 14.39
CA LEU A 156 6.23 -13.96 14.17
C LEU A 156 4.74 -13.64 14.03
N SER A 157 3.93 -14.57 13.50
CA SER A 157 2.48 -14.40 13.42
C SER A 157 1.78 -14.31 14.79
N PHE A 158 2.45 -14.76 15.87
CA PHE A 158 1.92 -14.62 17.23
C PHE A 158 2.06 -13.19 17.78
N PHE A 159 3.00 -12.39 17.28
CA PHE A 159 3.29 -11.04 17.76
C PHE A 159 2.81 -9.94 16.83
N TYR A 160 2.73 -10.21 15.52
CA TYR A 160 2.41 -9.20 14.51
C TYR A 160 1.12 -9.50 13.74
N PRO A 161 0.34 -8.48 13.35
CA PRO A 161 -0.77 -8.67 12.44
C PRO A 161 -0.28 -9.01 11.02
N ARG A 162 -1.18 -9.59 10.22
CA ARG A 162 -0.90 -10.12 8.88
C ARG A 162 -0.29 -9.07 7.95
N GLU A 163 -0.80 -7.85 7.99
CA GLU A 163 -0.35 -6.73 7.14
C GLU A 163 1.11 -6.37 7.39
N LYS A 164 1.56 -6.45 8.65
CA LYS A 164 2.91 -6.07 9.08
C LYS A 164 3.91 -7.24 9.04
N LEU A 165 3.44 -8.49 8.87
CA LEU A 165 4.29 -9.68 8.88
C LEU A 165 5.21 -9.81 7.65
N GLY A 166 4.79 -9.26 6.50
CA GLY A 166 5.52 -9.36 5.23
C GLY A 166 6.95 -8.78 5.30
N LEU A 167 7.06 -7.50 5.66
CA LEU A 167 8.36 -6.80 5.78
C LEU A 167 9.33 -7.54 6.72
N ARG A 168 8.83 -8.00 7.87
CA ARG A 168 9.62 -8.67 8.91
C ARG A 168 10.14 -10.02 8.44
N THR A 169 9.30 -10.77 7.73
CA THR A 169 9.71 -12.03 7.09
C THR A 169 10.76 -11.79 6.00
N GLY A 170 10.66 -10.69 5.26
CA GLY A 170 11.68 -10.24 4.29
C GLY A 170 13.02 -9.91 4.95
N ILE A 171 13.00 -9.15 6.06
CA ILE A 171 14.19 -8.82 6.86
C ILE A 171 14.86 -10.11 7.36
N PHE A 172 14.08 -11.04 7.94
CA PHE A 172 14.57 -12.35 8.36
C PHE A 172 15.30 -13.08 7.22
N LEU A 173 14.68 -13.20 6.04
CA LEU A 173 15.28 -13.91 4.91
C LEU A 173 16.54 -13.21 4.36
N SER A 174 16.65 -11.88 4.48
CA SER A 174 17.85 -11.15 4.07
C SER A 174 19.10 -11.61 4.83
N GLY A 175 18.95 -12.17 6.04
CA GLY A 175 20.03 -12.75 6.82
C GLY A 175 20.79 -13.87 6.10
N ALA A 176 20.16 -14.53 5.13
CA ALA A 176 20.82 -15.51 4.28
C ALA A 176 21.90 -14.90 3.37
N ALA A 177 21.61 -13.74 2.75
CA ALA A 177 22.60 -13.07 1.91
C ALA A 177 23.78 -12.56 2.77
N LEU A 178 23.47 -11.96 3.93
CA LEU A 178 24.50 -11.47 4.84
C LEU A 178 25.39 -12.61 5.37
N ALA A 179 24.80 -13.78 5.70
CA ALA A 179 25.52 -14.98 6.11
C ALA A 179 26.59 -15.41 5.11
N ASN A 180 26.21 -15.48 3.84
CA ASN A 180 27.13 -15.86 2.77
C ASN A 180 28.23 -14.80 2.56
N ALA A 181 27.93 -13.52 2.79
CA ALA A 181 28.92 -12.45 2.69
C ALA A 181 30.01 -12.57 3.76
N TYR A 182 29.64 -12.60 5.04
CA TYR A 182 30.65 -12.70 6.09
C TYR A 182 31.25 -14.10 6.19
N GLY A 183 30.54 -15.16 5.80
CA GLY A 183 31.10 -16.52 5.73
C GLY A 183 32.28 -16.62 4.76
N GLY A 184 32.17 -16.03 3.57
CA GLY A 184 33.30 -15.94 2.64
C GLY A 184 34.48 -15.13 3.19
N ALA A 185 34.19 -14.03 3.90
CA ALA A 185 35.21 -13.20 4.54
C ALA A 185 35.90 -13.91 5.73
N LEU A 186 35.15 -14.62 6.56
CA LEU A 186 35.68 -15.45 7.66
C LEU A 186 36.56 -16.57 7.10
N ALA A 187 36.10 -17.26 6.05
CA ALA A 187 36.88 -18.28 5.38
C ALA A 187 38.20 -17.74 4.83
N TYR A 188 38.21 -16.53 4.24
CA TYR A 188 39.44 -15.86 3.80
C TYR A 188 40.40 -15.54 4.95
N GLY A 189 39.89 -15.05 6.07
CA GLY A 189 40.70 -14.73 7.25
C GLY A 189 41.29 -15.97 7.92
N ILE A 190 40.47 -17.01 8.14
CA ILE A 190 40.87 -18.26 8.77
C ILE A 190 41.85 -19.04 7.89
N SER A 191 41.66 -19.05 6.58
CA SER A 191 42.55 -19.78 5.66
C SER A 191 43.97 -19.19 5.61
N GLN A 192 44.19 -17.97 6.11
CA GLN A 192 45.51 -17.37 6.25
C GLN A 192 46.18 -17.67 7.60
N ALA A 193 45.41 -18.12 8.60
CA ALA A 193 45.95 -18.47 9.90
C ALA A 193 46.76 -19.77 9.77
N LYS A 194 48.08 -19.69 10.03
CA LYS A 194 48.95 -20.88 10.09
C LYS A 194 48.73 -21.61 11.40
N ALA A 195 47.71 -22.46 11.45
CA ALA A 195 47.44 -23.34 12.56
C ALA A 195 47.98 -24.76 12.30
N SER A 196 48.17 -25.53 13.37
CA SER A 196 48.57 -26.96 13.28
C SER A 196 47.44 -27.88 12.82
N ILE A 197 46.21 -27.36 12.75
CA ILE A 197 44.99 -28.08 12.35
C ILE A 197 44.56 -27.53 10.99
N GLY A 198 44.04 -28.38 10.09
CA GLY A 198 43.56 -27.96 8.77
C GLY A 198 42.57 -26.80 8.84
N SER A 199 42.76 -25.79 7.98
CA SER A 199 42.00 -24.52 8.00
C SER A 199 40.48 -24.74 7.93
N TRP A 200 40.03 -25.75 7.19
CA TRP A 200 38.61 -26.10 7.11
C TRP A 200 38.02 -26.60 8.44
N ARG A 201 38.80 -27.26 9.30
CA ARG A 201 38.33 -27.69 10.64
C ARG A 201 38.12 -26.49 11.55
N ILE A 202 39.02 -25.51 11.48
CA ILE A 202 38.91 -24.26 12.24
C ILE A 202 37.69 -23.47 11.78
N LEU A 203 37.39 -23.47 10.48
CA LEU A 203 36.19 -22.86 9.92
C LEU A 203 34.92 -23.42 10.57
N PHE A 204 34.74 -24.74 10.62
CA PHE A 204 33.59 -25.36 11.30
C PHE A 204 33.52 -25.05 12.81
N ILE A 205 34.67 -24.96 13.49
CA ILE A 205 34.73 -24.62 14.93
C ILE A 205 34.30 -23.16 15.17
N VAL A 206 34.87 -22.23 14.41
CA VAL A 206 34.63 -20.78 14.57
C VAL A 206 33.22 -20.40 14.14
N GLU A 207 32.62 -21.10 13.18
CA GLU A 207 31.26 -20.84 12.73
C GLU A 207 30.21 -21.52 13.63
N GLY A 208 30.49 -22.74 14.14
CA GLY A 208 29.56 -23.50 14.98
C GLY A 208 29.49 -23.07 16.45
N LEU A 209 30.62 -22.70 17.07
CA LEU A 209 30.67 -22.31 18.49
C LEU A 209 29.82 -21.07 18.83
N PRO A 210 29.83 -19.99 18.03
CA PRO A 210 28.97 -18.83 18.28
C PRO A 210 27.49 -19.19 18.33
N SER A 211 27.04 -20.16 17.51
CA SER A 211 25.67 -20.68 17.56
C SER A 211 25.39 -21.31 18.93
N VAL A 212 26.29 -22.13 19.46
CA VAL A 212 26.16 -22.73 20.80
C VAL A 212 26.06 -21.66 21.89
N LEU A 213 26.87 -20.60 21.82
CA LEU A 213 26.81 -19.50 22.78
C LEU A 213 25.50 -18.70 22.68
N LEU A 214 25.04 -18.46 21.46
CA LEU A 214 23.77 -17.76 21.22
C LEU A 214 22.55 -18.59 21.61
N ALA A 215 22.66 -19.91 21.71
CA ALA A 215 21.59 -20.74 22.25
C ALA A 215 21.25 -20.35 23.71
N PHE A 216 22.27 -20.05 24.52
CA PHE A 216 22.05 -19.56 25.89
C PHE A 216 21.38 -18.19 25.90
N VAL A 217 21.76 -17.30 24.97
CA VAL A 217 21.10 -15.99 24.82
C VAL A 217 19.64 -16.18 24.38
N ALA A 218 19.38 -17.04 23.40
CA ALA A 218 18.05 -17.35 22.89
C ALA A 218 17.13 -17.88 23.99
N TRP A 219 17.65 -18.70 24.89
CA TRP A 219 16.89 -19.22 26.05
C TRP A 219 16.31 -18.11 26.94
N PHE A 220 17.03 -17.01 27.13
CA PHE A 220 16.58 -15.89 27.97
C PHE A 220 15.87 -14.77 27.21
N ALA A 221 16.20 -14.60 25.92
CA ALA A 221 15.76 -13.45 25.13
C ALA A 221 14.49 -13.72 24.31
N ILE A 222 14.18 -14.96 23.94
CA ILE A 222 12.99 -15.31 23.17
C ILE A 222 11.77 -15.42 24.10
N PRO A 223 10.73 -14.60 23.93
CA PRO A 223 9.49 -14.73 24.70
C PRO A 223 8.58 -15.83 24.13
N ASP A 224 7.85 -16.53 24.99
CA ASP A 224 6.90 -17.57 24.54
C ASP A 224 5.59 -17.00 24.00
N SER A 225 5.20 -15.82 24.47
CA SER A 225 3.98 -15.14 24.05
C SER A 225 4.10 -13.62 24.21
N PRO A 226 3.22 -12.82 23.57
CA PRO A 226 3.17 -11.37 23.75
C PRO A 226 3.03 -10.94 25.21
N GLN A 227 2.34 -11.73 26.05
CA GLN A 227 2.12 -11.47 27.47
C GLN A 227 3.37 -11.76 28.32
N GLN A 228 4.17 -12.74 27.90
CA GLN A 228 5.39 -13.12 28.60
C GLN A 228 6.63 -12.33 28.14
N ALA A 229 6.44 -11.34 27.26
CA ALA A 229 7.50 -10.46 26.80
C ALA A 229 8.04 -9.59 27.94
N ARG A 230 9.26 -9.90 28.40
CA ARG A 230 9.92 -9.23 29.54
C ARG A 230 10.24 -7.75 29.28
N PHE A 231 10.37 -7.36 28.01
CA PHE A 231 10.73 -5.99 27.60
C PHE A 231 9.52 -5.06 27.40
N LEU A 232 8.30 -5.59 27.45
CA LEU A 232 7.07 -4.81 27.39
C LEU A 232 6.55 -4.52 28.81
N ASN A 233 6.06 -3.30 29.03
CA ASN A 233 5.33 -2.93 30.24
C ASN A 233 3.93 -3.56 30.25
N GLU A 234 3.24 -3.60 31.39
CA GLU A 234 1.93 -4.25 31.52
C GLU A 234 0.89 -3.71 30.52
N ARG A 235 0.79 -2.39 30.41
CA ARG A 235 -0.05 -1.72 29.40
C ARG A 235 0.33 -2.10 27.96
N GLU A 236 1.63 -2.18 27.66
CA GLU A 236 2.12 -2.53 26.32
C GLU A 236 1.86 -4.01 26.00
N ARG A 237 1.85 -4.90 27.01
CA ARG A 237 1.49 -6.32 26.86
C ARG A 237 0.01 -6.50 26.56
N GLU A 238 -0.86 -5.72 27.21
CA GLU A 238 -2.30 -5.72 26.92
C GLU A 238 -2.56 -5.28 25.48
N ILE A 239 -1.88 -4.22 25.02
CA ILE A 239 -1.96 -3.75 23.64
C ILE A 239 -1.41 -4.82 22.68
N ALA A 240 -0.24 -5.41 22.95
CA ALA A 240 0.33 -6.46 22.12
C ALA A 240 -0.58 -7.71 22.04
N LEU A 241 -1.24 -8.06 23.15
CA LEU A 241 -2.25 -9.12 23.21
C LEU A 241 -3.44 -8.75 22.32
N ALA A 242 -4.01 -7.56 22.48
CA ALA A 242 -5.15 -7.10 21.69
C ALA A 242 -4.84 -7.04 20.19
N LEU A 243 -3.64 -6.54 19.82
CA LEU A 243 -3.14 -6.54 18.44
C LEU A 243 -2.95 -7.96 17.89
N SER A 244 -2.46 -8.88 18.71
CA SER A 244 -2.38 -10.29 18.31
C SER A 244 -3.76 -10.90 18.11
N LEU A 245 -4.77 -10.53 18.92
CA LEU A 245 -6.15 -11.05 18.88
C LEU A 245 -7.00 -10.48 17.74
N ARG A 246 -6.61 -9.35 17.14
CA ARG A 246 -7.23 -8.80 15.90
C ARG A 246 -7.17 -9.74 14.69
N GLN A 247 -6.59 -10.93 14.83
CA GLN A 247 -6.63 -12.00 13.83
C GLN A 247 -7.86 -12.91 14.05
N PRO A 248 -8.90 -12.87 13.20
CA PRO A 248 -9.90 -13.93 13.15
C PRO A 248 -9.27 -15.14 12.43
N GLY A 249 -8.92 -16.15 13.21
CA GLY A 249 -8.40 -17.43 12.75
C GLY A 249 -8.21 -18.36 13.95
N ASP A 250 -9.09 -19.36 14.09
CA ASP A 250 -9.13 -20.43 15.09
C ASP A 250 -7.94 -20.51 16.08
N ARG A 251 -7.91 -19.59 17.06
CA ARG A 251 -7.11 -19.79 18.28
C ARG A 251 -7.83 -20.68 19.29
N GLU A 252 -9.15 -20.84 19.16
CA GLU A 252 -9.95 -21.73 20.01
C GLU A 252 -9.86 -23.21 19.63
N SER A 253 -9.34 -23.54 18.43
CA SER A 253 -9.08 -24.95 18.10
C SER A 253 -7.73 -25.39 18.67
N SER A 254 -7.78 -26.01 19.84
CA SER A 254 -6.68 -26.79 20.41
C SER A 254 -6.40 -28.00 19.51
N GLY A 255 -5.53 -27.84 18.51
CA GLY A 255 -4.98 -28.95 17.74
C GLY A 255 -4.64 -28.61 16.29
N LEU A 256 -3.57 -29.22 15.77
CA LEU A 256 -3.34 -29.25 14.33
C LEU A 256 -4.45 -30.07 13.67
N GLN A 257 -5.30 -29.40 12.89
CA GLN A 257 -6.14 -30.10 11.95
C GLN A 257 -5.26 -30.55 10.78
N VAL A 258 -4.55 -31.66 10.97
CA VAL A 258 -3.85 -32.38 9.89
C VAL A 258 -4.82 -32.65 8.73
N LYS A 259 -6.11 -32.82 9.04
CA LYS A 259 -7.20 -32.81 8.06
C LYS A 259 -7.25 -31.54 7.21
N GLN A 260 -7.12 -30.33 7.74
CA GLN A 260 -7.13 -29.09 6.92
C GLN A 260 -5.90 -28.97 6.01
N VAL A 261 -4.73 -29.47 6.44
CA VAL A 261 -3.51 -29.48 5.60
C VAL A 261 -3.64 -30.54 4.51
N LEU A 262 -4.15 -31.73 4.85
CA LEU A 262 -4.39 -32.82 3.91
C LEU A 262 -5.53 -32.47 2.94
N ASP A 263 -6.59 -31.84 3.43
CA ASP A 263 -7.72 -31.34 2.66
C ASP A 263 -7.26 -30.21 1.74
N ALA A 264 -6.35 -29.32 2.14
CA ALA A 264 -5.79 -28.28 1.26
C ALA A 264 -4.82 -28.84 0.20
N LEU A 265 -4.11 -29.94 0.50
CA LEU A 265 -3.28 -30.67 -0.47
C LEU A 265 -4.12 -31.54 -1.42
N LEU A 266 -5.29 -32.03 -0.96
CA LEU A 266 -6.23 -32.88 -1.69
C LEU A 266 -7.46 -32.13 -2.23
N ASP A 267 -7.54 -30.80 -2.04
CA ASP A 267 -8.64 -29.94 -2.53
C ASP A 267 -8.62 -29.77 -4.06
N TYR A 268 -8.00 -30.72 -4.75
CA TYR A 268 -8.28 -31.05 -6.14
C TYR A 268 -9.72 -31.59 -6.32
N LYS A 269 -10.39 -32.00 -5.24
CA LYS A 269 -11.80 -32.45 -5.25
C LYS A 269 -12.69 -31.68 -4.26
N SER A 270 -12.75 -30.36 -4.36
CA SER A 270 -13.91 -29.65 -3.81
C SER A 270 -15.15 -30.08 -4.59
N LYS A 271 -16.14 -30.63 -3.88
CA LYS A 271 -17.47 -31.07 -4.36
C LYS A 271 -18.02 -30.16 -5.47
N PRO A 272 -18.69 -30.72 -6.51
CA PRO A 272 -19.30 -29.93 -7.56
C PRO A 272 -20.34 -28.98 -6.95
N GLN A 273 -20.05 -27.69 -6.99
CA GLN A 273 -21.05 -26.65 -6.80
C GLN A 273 -22.09 -26.82 -7.93
N PRO A 274 -23.39 -26.87 -7.65
CA PRO A 274 -24.38 -27.17 -8.67
C PRO A 274 -24.47 -26.02 -9.68
N ARG A 275 -24.28 -26.37 -10.97
CA ARG A 275 -24.78 -25.76 -12.24
C ARG A 275 -24.83 -24.21 -12.24
N HIS A 276 -24.11 -23.46 -13.08
CA HIS A 276 -24.23 -23.43 -14.54
C HIS A 276 -23.06 -22.65 -15.19
N LEU A 277 -21.89 -23.26 -15.44
CA LEU A 277 -20.96 -22.75 -16.47
C LEU A 277 -19.94 -23.85 -16.84
N PRO A 278 -19.59 -24.07 -18.12
CA PRO A 278 -18.67 -25.13 -18.50
C PRO A 278 -17.21 -24.69 -18.29
N TYR A 279 -16.44 -25.56 -17.63
CA TYR A 279 -14.97 -25.54 -17.50
C TYR A 279 -14.39 -24.41 -16.62
N GLU A 280 -14.36 -24.62 -15.29
CA GLU A 280 -13.60 -23.76 -14.37
C GLU A 280 -12.51 -24.57 -13.68
N ILE A 281 -11.25 -24.23 -13.97
CA ILE A 281 -10.10 -24.63 -13.14
C ILE A 281 -10.30 -23.95 -11.78
N PRO A 282 -10.30 -24.67 -10.64
CA PRO A 282 -10.51 -24.05 -9.34
C PRO A 282 -9.45 -22.96 -9.12
N LEU A 283 -9.89 -21.75 -8.80
CA LEU A 283 -9.03 -20.56 -8.65
C LEU A 283 -7.91 -20.77 -7.60
N THR A 284 -8.11 -21.68 -6.66
CA THR A 284 -7.13 -22.17 -5.67
C THR A 284 -5.98 -22.93 -6.33
N THR A 285 -6.25 -23.81 -7.30
CA THR A 285 -5.25 -24.50 -8.15
C THR A 285 -4.50 -23.52 -9.06
N ALA A 286 -5.16 -22.48 -9.57
CA ALA A 286 -4.51 -21.49 -10.44
C ALA A 286 -3.60 -20.51 -9.69
N THR A 287 -3.81 -20.28 -8.38
CA THR A 287 -3.08 -19.28 -7.59
C THR A 287 -2.00 -19.87 -6.66
N GLY A 288 -2.05 -21.15 -6.32
CA GLY A 288 -1.09 -21.80 -5.40
C GLY A 288 0.10 -22.51 -6.08
N TYR A 289 -0.08 -23.07 -7.27
CA TYR A 289 0.97 -23.81 -7.98
C TYR A 289 2.05 -22.91 -8.61
N PRO A 290 1.73 -21.75 -9.23
CA PRO A 290 2.75 -20.88 -9.79
C PRO A 290 3.76 -20.38 -8.74
N PRO A 291 3.37 -19.92 -7.53
CA PRO A 291 4.33 -19.56 -6.50
C PRO A 291 5.21 -20.72 -6.01
N ALA A 292 4.70 -21.96 -5.98
CA ALA A 292 5.50 -23.12 -5.62
C ALA A 292 6.57 -23.45 -6.67
N LEU A 293 6.24 -23.33 -7.97
CA LEU A 293 7.21 -23.48 -9.06
C LEU A 293 8.22 -22.34 -9.11
N MET A 294 7.80 -21.11 -8.80
CA MET A 294 8.71 -19.98 -8.62
C MET A 294 9.68 -20.25 -7.46
N TYR A 295 9.17 -20.72 -6.32
CA TYR A 295 9.99 -21.03 -5.16
C TYR A 295 10.97 -22.18 -5.45
N PHE A 296 10.54 -23.20 -6.21
CA PHE A 296 11.43 -24.25 -6.73
C PHE A 296 12.59 -23.65 -7.54
N GLY A 297 12.29 -22.84 -8.56
CA GLY A 297 13.31 -22.24 -9.43
C GLY A 297 14.28 -21.32 -8.66
N CYS A 298 13.75 -20.54 -7.72
CA CYS A 298 14.58 -19.71 -6.85
C CYS A 298 15.50 -20.58 -5.96
N ASN A 299 14.98 -21.66 -5.37
CA ASN A 299 15.72 -22.51 -4.46
C ASN A 299 16.82 -23.35 -5.14
N VAL A 300 16.67 -23.69 -6.43
CA VAL A 300 17.75 -24.31 -7.22
C VAL A 300 19.00 -23.41 -7.21
N CYS A 301 18.81 -22.11 -7.39
CA CYS A 301 19.91 -21.14 -7.41
C CYS A 301 20.37 -20.78 -6.00
N PHE A 302 19.44 -20.61 -5.07
CA PHE A 302 19.72 -20.25 -3.67
C PHE A 302 20.60 -21.28 -2.96
N ALA A 303 20.36 -22.58 -3.20
CA ALA A 303 21.14 -23.66 -2.59
C ALA A 303 22.50 -23.86 -3.28
N SER A 304 22.58 -23.64 -4.59
CA SER A 304 23.79 -23.92 -5.36
C SER A 304 24.84 -22.81 -5.25
N LEU A 305 24.43 -21.54 -5.25
CA LEU A 305 25.36 -20.41 -5.20
C LEU A 305 26.31 -20.48 -3.98
N PRO A 306 25.85 -20.59 -2.72
CA PRO A 306 26.75 -20.62 -1.56
C PRO A 306 27.79 -21.75 -1.61
N LEU A 307 27.40 -22.91 -2.15
CA LEU A 307 28.25 -24.09 -2.21
C LEU A 307 29.31 -24.02 -3.31
N PHE A 308 29.00 -23.34 -4.42
CA PHE A 308 29.82 -23.38 -5.62
C PHE A 308 30.44 -22.03 -6.00
N VAL A 309 29.97 -20.89 -5.50
CA VAL A 309 30.53 -19.55 -5.79
C VAL A 309 32.04 -19.50 -5.53
N PRO A 310 32.57 -19.92 -4.37
CA PRO A 310 34.02 -19.87 -4.13
C PRO A 310 34.79 -20.75 -5.12
N THR A 311 34.23 -21.92 -5.45
CA THR A 311 34.81 -22.83 -6.46
C THR A 311 34.79 -22.20 -7.85
N ILE A 312 33.68 -21.59 -8.27
CA ILE A 312 33.53 -20.94 -9.58
C ILE A 312 34.56 -19.81 -9.73
N ILE A 313 34.79 -19.00 -8.67
CA ILE A 313 35.77 -17.91 -8.66
C ILE A 313 37.21 -18.46 -8.75
N SER A 314 37.53 -19.50 -7.97
CA SER A 314 38.85 -20.15 -8.01
C SER A 314 39.17 -20.71 -9.40
N GLN A 315 38.18 -21.34 -10.04
CA GLN A 315 38.31 -21.91 -11.38
C GLN A 315 38.39 -20.86 -12.50
N MET A 316 38.24 -19.56 -12.20
CA MET A 316 38.54 -18.50 -13.18
C MET A 316 40.04 -18.35 -13.44
N GLY A 317 40.91 -18.92 -12.58
CA GLY A 317 42.36 -18.98 -12.78
C GLY A 317 43.13 -17.70 -12.48
N ALA A 318 42.45 -16.60 -12.11
CA ALA A 318 43.08 -15.32 -11.76
C ALA A 318 43.34 -15.15 -10.25
N PHE A 319 42.72 -15.97 -9.42
CA PHE A 319 42.73 -15.82 -7.96
C PHE A 319 43.13 -17.14 -7.29
N THR A 320 43.85 -17.03 -6.17
CA THR A 320 44.14 -18.20 -5.32
C THR A 320 42.86 -18.73 -4.67
N GLU A 321 42.88 -19.99 -4.21
CA GLU A 321 41.79 -20.60 -3.43
C GLU A 321 41.37 -19.74 -2.24
N ILE A 322 42.36 -19.23 -1.48
CA ILE A 322 42.14 -18.32 -0.36
C ILE A 322 41.45 -17.04 -0.82
N GLN A 323 42.01 -16.34 -1.81
CA GLN A 323 41.40 -15.10 -2.34
C GLN A 323 39.98 -15.30 -2.88
N SER A 324 39.68 -16.48 -3.44
CA SER A 324 38.36 -16.82 -3.98
C SER A 324 37.28 -16.86 -2.90
N ASN A 325 37.60 -17.32 -1.69
CA ASN A 325 36.68 -17.25 -0.54
C ASN A 325 36.36 -15.79 -0.20
N GLY A 326 37.36 -14.90 -0.16
CA GLY A 326 37.15 -13.48 0.14
C GLY A 326 36.36 -12.75 -0.95
N LEU A 327 36.62 -13.06 -2.22
CA LEU A 327 35.90 -12.51 -3.38
C LEU A 327 34.47 -13.03 -3.52
N SER A 328 34.09 -14.08 -2.79
CA SER A 328 32.69 -14.50 -2.75
C SER A 328 31.81 -13.52 -1.96
N ALA A 329 32.37 -12.74 -1.03
CA ALA A 329 31.63 -11.86 -0.15
C ALA A 329 30.93 -10.67 -0.84
N PRO A 330 31.59 -9.88 -1.72
CA PRO A 330 31.00 -8.65 -2.27
C PRO A 330 29.69 -8.84 -3.06
N PRO A 331 29.53 -9.87 -3.92
CA PRO A 331 28.24 -10.17 -4.56
C PRO A 331 27.08 -10.31 -3.56
N TYR A 332 27.33 -10.99 -2.44
CA TYR A 332 26.31 -11.20 -1.41
C TYR A 332 26.00 -9.94 -0.59
N VAL A 333 26.97 -9.04 -0.38
CA VAL A 333 26.71 -7.72 0.25
C VAL A 333 25.77 -6.89 -0.62
N LEU A 334 26.03 -6.82 -1.93
CA LEU A 334 25.14 -6.12 -2.85
C LEU A 334 23.74 -6.75 -2.83
N CYS A 335 23.67 -8.09 -2.87
CA CYS A 335 22.42 -8.82 -2.78
C CYS A 335 21.65 -8.49 -1.48
N TRP A 336 22.31 -8.45 -0.33
CA TRP A 336 21.68 -8.10 0.94
C TRP A 336 21.07 -6.69 0.92
N ILE A 337 21.80 -5.70 0.40
CA ILE A 337 21.29 -4.33 0.22
C ILE A 337 20.06 -4.34 -0.70
N MET A 338 20.13 -5.06 -1.83
CA MET A 338 19.03 -5.14 -2.80
C MET A 338 17.79 -5.84 -2.21
N ILE A 339 17.95 -6.85 -1.36
CA ILE A 339 16.80 -7.48 -0.66
C ILE A 339 16.07 -6.44 0.20
N ILE A 340 16.79 -5.65 0.99
CA ILE A 340 16.18 -4.63 1.86
C ILE A 340 15.52 -3.53 1.03
N VAL A 341 16.22 -2.99 0.03
CA VAL A 341 15.69 -1.94 -0.84
C VAL A 341 14.43 -2.42 -1.57
N CYS A 342 14.47 -3.59 -2.20
CA CYS A 342 13.31 -4.14 -2.88
C CYS A 342 12.17 -4.46 -1.93
N ALA A 343 12.43 -4.96 -0.71
CA ALA A 343 11.37 -5.20 0.28
C ALA A 343 10.68 -3.90 0.71
N VAL A 344 11.44 -2.84 1.02
CA VAL A 344 10.90 -1.54 1.43
C VAL A 344 10.12 -0.88 0.29
N VAL A 345 10.70 -0.85 -0.91
CA VAL A 345 10.04 -0.21 -2.07
C VAL A 345 8.81 -1.02 -2.50
N SER A 346 8.89 -2.35 -2.49
CA SER A 346 7.77 -3.23 -2.84
C SER A 346 6.59 -3.06 -1.89
N ASP A 347 6.85 -2.92 -0.58
CA ASP A 347 5.80 -2.68 0.40
C ASP A 347 5.23 -1.26 0.31
N ARG A 348 6.04 -0.23 0.00
CA ARG A 348 5.55 1.14 -0.23
C ARG A 348 4.68 1.28 -1.48
N VAL A 349 5.03 0.57 -2.55
CA VAL A 349 4.29 0.61 -3.83
C VAL A 349 3.15 -0.41 -3.83
N HIS A 350 3.04 -1.26 -2.80
CA HIS A 350 2.08 -2.37 -2.71
C HIS A 350 2.10 -3.31 -3.93
N LEU A 351 3.27 -3.43 -4.57
CA LEU A 351 3.50 -4.27 -5.75
C LEU A 351 4.66 -5.23 -5.48
N ARG A 352 4.41 -6.54 -5.55
CA ARG A 352 5.44 -7.58 -5.34
C ARG A 352 5.91 -8.26 -6.63
N GLY A 353 4.98 -8.54 -7.54
CA GLY A 353 5.26 -9.27 -8.78
C GLY A 353 6.38 -8.68 -9.66
N PRO A 354 6.37 -7.37 -9.97
CA PRO A 354 7.41 -6.76 -10.80
C PRO A 354 8.82 -6.86 -10.21
N PHE A 355 8.97 -6.74 -8.88
CA PHE A 355 10.27 -6.86 -8.21
C PHE A 355 10.79 -8.30 -8.23
N VAL A 356 9.90 -9.28 -8.03
CA VAL A 356 10.25 -10.71 -8.12
C VAL A 356 10.75 -11.05 -9.53
N VAL A 357 10.02 -10.63 -10.56
CA VAL A 357 10.36 -10.89 -11.97
C VAL A 357 11.62 -10.12 -12.37
N GLY A 358 11.75 -8.86 -11.98
CA GLY A 358 12.93 -8.04 -12.26
C GLY A 358 14.20 -8.64 -11.68
N ALA A 359 14.18 -9.05 -10.40
CA ALA A 359 15.33 -9.69 -9.77
C ALA A 359 15.69 -11.05 -10.43
N ALA A 360 14.69 -11.83 -10.83
CA ALA A 360 14.93 -13.10 -11.55
C ALA A 360 15.50 -12.89 -12.95
N LEU A 361 15.09 -11.83 -13.67
CA LEU A 361 15.66 -11.45 -14.96
C LEU A 361 17.12 -11.02 -14.83
N VAL A 362 17.43 -10.19 -13.82
CA VAL A 362 18.81 -9.77 -13.53
C VAL A 362 19.67 -11.00 -13.23
N ALA A 363 19.18 -11.94 -12.41
CA ALA A 363 19.87 -13.20 -12.14
C ALA A 363 20.07 -14.06 -13.39
N ALA A 364 19.07 -14.17 -14.26
CA ALA A 364 19.17 -14.89 -15.52
C ALA A 364 20.27 -14.30 -16.43
N ILE A 365 20.35 -12.97 -16.53
CA ILE A 365 21.42 -12.27 -17.26
C ILE A 365 22.79 -12.63 -16.66
N GLY A 366 22.91 -12.64 -15.32
CA GLY A 366 24.13 -13.07 -14.62
C GLY A 366 24.57 -14.48 -15.01
N TYR A 367 23.65 -15.45 -15.00
CA TYR A 367 23.95 -16.82 -15.43
C TYR A 367 24.28 -16.93 -16.92
N ILE A 368 23.65 -16.14 -17.79
CA ILE A 368 23.99 -16.09 -19.23
C ILE A 368 25.42 -15.59 -19.42
N LEU A 369 25.82 -14.52 -18.72
CA LEU A 369 27.20 -14.01 -18.77
C LEU A 369 28.20 -15.07 -18.30
N LEU A 370 27.91 -15.73 -17.18
CA LEU A 370 28.74 -16.83 -16.65
C LEU A 370 28.84 -18.02 -17.61
N ALA A 371 27.75 -18.34 -18.32
CA ALA A 371 27.69 -19.46 -19.25
C ALA A 371 28.38 -19.18 -20.59
N THR A 372 28.43 -17.93 -21.04
CA THR A 372 28.89 -17.55 -22.40
C THR A 372 30.31 -17.00 -22.41
N GLN A 373 30.67 -16.19 -21.40
CA GLN A 373 31.89 -15.41 -21.39
C GLN A 373 33.06 -16.16 -20.76
N THR A 374 34.26 -15.90 -21.26
CA THR A 374 35.52 -16.46 -20.74
C THR A 374 36.35 -15.43 -19.98
N VAL A 375 36.09 -14.13 -20.18
CA VAL A 375 36.81 -13.03 -19.53
C VAL A 375 36.48 -12.98 -18.04
N VAL A 376 37.52 -13.02 -17.19
CA VAL A 376 37.40 -13.07 -15.72
C VAL A 376 36.55 -11.92 -15.17
N ALA A 377 36.79 -10.68 -15.61
CA ALA A 377 36.04 -9.52 -15.15
C ALA A 377 34.53 -9.63 -15.43
N VAL A 378 34.17 -10.13 -16.62
CA VAL A 378 32.76 -10.28 -17.02
C VAL A 378 32.09 -11.43 -16.27
N ARG A 379 32.82 -12.53 -16.03
CA ARG A 379 32.32 -13.64 -15.20
C ARG A 379 32.12 -13.21 -13.76
N TYR A 380 33.07 -12.48 -13.17
CA TYR A 380 32.93 -11.96 -11.81
C TYR A 380 31.76 -10.98 -11.70
N PHE A 381 31.58 -10.07 -12.67
CA PHE A 381 30.38 -9.22 -12.75
C PHE A 381 29.09 -10.05 -12.87
N GLY A 382 29.10 -11.13 -13.65
CA GLY A 382 27.98 -12.08 -13.73
C GLY A 382 27.58 -12.68 -12.38
N MET A 383 28.52 -12.86 -11.43
CA MET A 383 28.21 -13.33 -10.07
C MET A 383 27.39 -12.31 -9.27
N PHE A 384 27.68 -11.01 -9.40
CA PHE A 384 26.87 -9.96 -8.75
C PHE A 384 25.43 -9.98 -9.23
N LEU A 385 25.21 -10.26 -10.51
CA LEU A 385 23.86 -10.35 -11.08
C LEU A 385 23.18 -11.67 -10.68
N ALA A 386 23.88 -12.81 -10.77
CA ALA A 386 23.32 -14.13 -10.45
C ALA A 386 22.84 -14.24 -8.99
N THR A 387 23.54 -13.60 -8.05
CA THR A 387 23.15 -13.58 -6.62
C THR A 387 21.84 -12.86 -6.35
N GLN A 388 21.36 -11.99 -7.25
CA GLN A 388 20.10 -11.24 -7.06
C GLN A 388 18.86 -12.13 -6.99
N ILE A 389 18.96 -13.42 -7.35
CA ILE A 389 17.86 -14.39 -7.20
C ILE A 389 17.37 -14.52 -5.74
N PHE A 390 18.20 -14.21 -4.75
CA PHE A 390 17.81 -14.23 -3.33
C PHE A 390 16.73 -13.16 -3.03
N VAL A 391 16.69 -12.06 -3.78
CA VAL A 391 15.62 -11.06 -3.71
C VAL A 391 14.28 -11.68 -4.10
N SER A 392 14.25 -12.47 -5.18
CA SER A 392 13.04 -13.18 -5.60
C SER A 392 12.57 -14.18 -4.54
N VAL A 393 13.47 -14.93 -3.88
CA VAL A 393 13.12 -15.86 -2.79
C VAL A 393 12.38 -15.13 -1.67
N ALA A 394 12.91 -13.99 -1.21
CA ALA A 394 12.34 -13.22 -0.11
C ALA A 394 10.95 -12.66 -0.44
N LEU A 395 10.79 -12.13 -1.66
CA LEU A 395 9.55 -11.53 -2.10
C LEU A 395 8.46 -12.56 -2.48
N VAL A 396 8.82 -13.75 -2.97
CA VAL A 396 7.84 -14.82 -3.27
C VAL A 396 7.15 -15.31 -2.00
N LEU A 397 7.90 -15.53 -0.91
CA LEU A 397 7.34 -16.02 0.34
C LEU A 397 6.30 -15.03 0.91
N THR A 398 6.64 -13.74 0.88
CA THR A 398 5.72 -12.69 1.33
C THR A 398 4.53 -12.56 0.36
N TRP A 399 4.74 -12.66 -0.95
CA TRP A 399 3.67 -12.59 -1.95
C TRP A 399 2.59 -13.66 -1.73
N VAL A 400 2.98 -14.91 -1.42
CA VAL A 400 2.01 -15.98 -1.08
C VAL A 400 1.24 -15.66 0.19
N GLY A 401 1.92 -15.12 1.21
CA GLY A 401 1.28 -14.72 2.47
C GLY A 401 0.15 -13.71 2.31
N ASN A 402 0.25 -12.83 1.31
CA ASN A 402 -0.74 -11.77 1.05
C ASN A 402 -1.80 -12.15 0.01
N THR A 403 -1.62 -13.26 -0.72
CA THR A 403 -2.50 -13.61 -1.84
C THR A 403 -3.79 -14.31 -1.38
N HIS A 404 -3.81 -14.93 -0.20
CA HIS A 404 -4.96 -15.75 0.24
C HIS A 404 -5.77 -15.08 1.35
N ALA A 405 -7.09 -14.98 1.15
CA ALA A 405 -8.04 -14.35 2.06
C ALA A 405 -8.24 -15.13 3.36
N THR A 406 -8.43 -16.45 3.23
CA THR A 406 -8.75 -17.36 4.33
C THR A 406 -7.48 -18.00 4.84
N ASP A 407 -7.37 -18.11 6.17
CA ASP A 407 -6.22 -18.73 6.82
C ASP A 407 -5.98 -20.18 6.39
N SER A 408 -7.03 -20.97 6.20
CA SER A 408 -6.92 -22.35 5.73
C SER A 408 -6.36 -22.43 4.31
N LYS A 409 -6.81 -21.57 3.39
CA LYS A 409 -6.28 -21.50 2.00
C LYS A 409 -4.82 -21.04 1.99
N ARG A 410 -4.46 -20.08 2.86
CA ARG A 410 -3.09 -19.60 3.00
C ARG A 410 -2.16 -20.67 3.56
N ALA A 411 -2.58 -21.37 4.61
CA ALA A 411 -1.82 -22.49 5.19
C ALA A 411 -1.60 -23.59 4.15
N GLY A 412 -2.62 -23.91 3.35
CA GLY A 412 -2.52 -24.80 2.19
C GLY A 412 -1.48 -24.33 1.16
N ALA A 413 -1.52 -23.05 0.77
CA ALA A 413 -0.57 -22.49 -0.18
C ALA A 413 0.89 -22.50 0.33
N PHE A 414 1.10 -22.18 1.61
CA PHE A 414 2.42 -22.32 2.23
C PHE A 414 2.87 -23.78 2.31
N ALA A 415 1.97 -24.73 2.55
CA ALA A 415 2.30 -26.16 2.54
C ALA A 415 2.70 -26.64 1.14
N ILE A 416 2.00 -26.21 0.09
CA ILE A 416 2.36 -26.50 -1.31
C ILE A 416 3.70 -25.85 -1.67
N LEU A 417 3.91 -24.58 -1.31
CA LEU A 417 5.17 -23.86 -1.53
C LEU A 417 6.33 -24.54 -0.80
N ALA A 418 6.13 -24.94 0.46
CA ALA A 418 7.14 -25.64 1.25
C ALA A 418 7.45 -27.03 0.67
N THR A 419 6.43 -27.82 0.32
CA THR A 419 6.65 -29.20 -0.17
C THR A 419 7.22 -29.21 -1.58
N GLY A 420 6.62 -28.47 -2.52
CA GLY A 420 7.03 -28.46 -3.92
C GLY A 420 8.26 -27.61 -4.17
N GLY A 421 8.35 -26.43 -3.55
CA GLY A 421 9.45 -25.51 -3.78
C GLY A 421 10.74 -25.86 -3.04
N GLN A 422 10.67 -26.58 -1.91
CA GLN A 422 11.88 -27.06 -1.20
C GLN A 422 12.54 -28.27 -1.87
N CYS A 423 11.98 -28.82 -2.95
CA CYS A 423 12.66 -29.81 -3.77
C CYS A 423 13.75 -29.21 -4.68
N GLY A 424 13.73 -27.89 -4.91
CA GLY A 424 14.71 -27.18 -5.75
C GLY A 424 16.19 -27.39 -5.35
N PRO A 425 16.57 -27.34 -4.06
CA PRO A 425 17.92 -27.59 -3.58
C PRO A 425 18.46 -28.99 -3.91
N ILE A 426 17.62 -30.02 -4.03
CA ILE A 426 18.06 -31.37 -4.45
C ILE A 426 18.67 -31.30 -5.84
N LEU A 427 18.03 -30.56 -6.75
CA LEU A 427 18.59 -30.28 -8.07
C LEU A 427 19.82 -29.35 -7.95
N GLY A 428 19.69 -28.21 -7.26
CA GLY A 428 20.75 -27.21 -7.13
C GLY A 428 22.08 -27.74 -6.59
N THR A 429 22.05 -28.73 -5.71
CA THR A 429 23.29 -29.34 -5.16
C THR A 429 24.04 -30.25 -6.13
N ASN A 430 23.44 -30.64 -7.26
CA ASN A 430 24.00 -31.61 -8.22
C ASN A 430 24.34 -31.02 -9.60
N ILE A 431 24.13 -29.72 -9.84
CA ILE A 431 24.24 -29.12 -11.18
C ILE A 431 25.65 -28.62 -11.56
N PHE A 432 26.61 -28.63 -10.63
CA PHE A 432 27.98 -28.14 -10.83
C PHE A 432 29.05 -29.25 -10.69
N PRO A 433 29.03 -30.30 -11.54
CA PRO A 433 30.00 -31.39 -11.46
C PRO A 433 31.40 -30.92 -11.85
N GLU A 434 32.42 -31.53 -11.25
CA GLU A 434 33.84 -31.19 -11.51
C GLU A 434 34.26 -31.45 -12.97
N THR A 435 33.56 -32.34 -13.69
CA THR A 435 33.80 -32.63 -15.11
C THR A 435 33.58 -31.43 -16.04
N ASP A 436 32.78 -30.46 -15.60
CA ASP A 436 32.41 -29.30 -16.40
C ASP A 436 33.28 -28.07 -16.07
N ALA A 437 34.27 -28.21 -15.18
CA ALA A 437 35.26 -27.17 -14.91
C ALA A 437 36.04 -26.81 -16.19
N PRO A 438 36.53 -25.55 -16.33
CA PRO A 438 36.41 -24.42 -15.41
C PRO A 438 35.16 -23.54 -15.63
N TYR A 439 34.34 -23.86 -16.64
CA TYR A 439 33.23 -22.99 -17.07
C TYR A 439 31.88 -23.37 -16.47
N TYR A 440 31.71 -24.63 -16.08
CA TYR A 440 30.48 -25.17 -15.51
C TYR A 440 29.21 -24.87 -16.32
N ARG A 441 29.33 -24.88 -17.66
CA ARG A 441 28.28 -24.38 -18.57
C ARG A 441 26.92 -25.05 -18.36
N LYS A 442 26.89 -26.35 -18.07
CA LYS A 442 25.62 -27.07 -17.82
C LYS A 442 24.90 -26.50 -16.58
N GLY A 443 25.62 -26.35 -15.46
CA GLY A 443 25.06 -25.78 -14.24
C GLY A 443 24.57 -24.35 -14.42
N MET A 444 25.30 -23.53 -15.18
CA MET A 444 24.90 -22.16 -15.49
C MET A 444 23.62 -22.11 -16.33
N TRP A 445 23.49 -22.95 -17.37
CA TRP A 445 22.28 -23.00 -18.19
C TRP A 445 21.07 -23.55 -17.43
N ILE A 446 21.26 -24.56 -16.57
CA ILE A 446 20.18 -25.09 -15.72
C ILE A 446 19.70 -24.01 -14.74
N SER A 447 20.64 -23.27 -14.12
CA SER A 447 20.30 -22.16 -13.22
C SER A 447 19.60 -21.01 -13.94
N CYS A 448 20.05 -20.66 -15.15
CA CYS A 448 19.36 -19.70 -16.00
C CYS A 448 17.92 -20.14 -16.33
N GLY A 449 17.73 -21.41 -16.72
CA GLY A 449 16.41 -21.98 -16.95
C GLY A 449 15.52 -21.91 -15.70
N ALA A 450 16.07 -22.17 -14.52
CA ALA A 450 15.37 -22.03 -13.25
C ALA A 450 14.95 -20.58 -12.99
N CYS A 451 15.81 -19.58 -13.26
CA CYS A 451 15.43 -18.16 -13.19
C CYS A 451 14.32 -17.79 -14.19
N LEU A 452 14.38 -18.31 -15.42
CA LEU A 452 13.34 -18.05 -16.44
C LEU A 452 11.99 -18.67 -16.05
N ILE A 453 11.99 -19.84 -15.38
CA ILE A 453 10.76 -20.40 -14.80
C ILE A 453 10.15 -19.42 -13.78
N VAL A 454 10.96 -18.78 -12.94
CA VAL A 454 10.48 -17.75 -11.99
C VAL A 454 9.85 -16.57 -12.72
N VAL A 455 10.46 -16.13 -13.83
CA VAL A 455 9.93 -15.03 -14.67
C VAL A 455 8.59 -15.42 -15.28
N VAL A 456 8.51 -16.56 -15.95
CA VAL A 456 7.29 -17.03 -16.64
C VAL A 456 6.16 -17.23 -15.63
N MET A 457 6.44 -17.91 -14.51
CA MET A 457 5.44 -18.16 -13.48
C MET A 457 5.06 -16.90 -12.71
N GLY A 458 5.99 -15.97 -12.51
CA GLY A 458 5.71 -14.65 -11.91
C GLY A 458 4.80 -13.80 -12.78
N VAL A 459 5.03 -13.76 -14.09
CA VAL A 459 4.14 -13.09 -15.05
C VAL A 459 2.77 -13.78 -15.10
N ALA A 460 2.75 -15.11 -15.15
CA ALA A 460 1.50 -15.87 -15.10
C ALA A 460 0.71 -15.59 -13.82
N GLN A 461 1.36 -15.55 -12.66
CA GLN A 461 0.70 -15.22 -11.39
C GLN A 461 0.12 -13.80 -11.39
N MET A 462 0.87 -12.80 -11.88
CA MET A 462 0.34 -11.44 -12.02
C MET A 462 -0.88 -11.41 -12.95
N PHE A 463 -0.85 -12.13 -14.07
CA PHE A 463 -1.96 -12.23 -15.00
C PHE A 463 -3.18 -12.95 -14.38
N PHE A 464 -2.98 -14.06 -13.68
CA PHE A 464 -4.06 -14.79 -13.01
C PHE A 464 -4.72 -13.96 -11.92
N LEU A 465 -3.93 -13.29 -11.09
CA LEU A 465 -4.49 -12.41 -10.07
C LEU A 465 -5.26 -11.26 -10.75
N TRP A 466 -4.74 -10.67 -11.85
CA TRP A 466 -5.37 -9.53 -12.52
C TRP A 466 -6.69 -9.92 -13.18
N SER A 467 -6.71 -11.06 -13.88
CA SER A 467 -7.93 -11.62 -14.46
C SER A 467 -8.96 -11.98 -13.38
N ALA A 468 -8.53 -12.51 -12.23
CA ALA A 468 -9.41 -12.82 -11.12
C ALA A 468 -10.01 -11.57 -10.47
N ASN A 469 -9.24 -10.48 -10.35
CA ASN A 469 -9.76 -9.18 -9.92
C ASN A 469 -10.78 -8.65 -10.91
N ARG A 470 -10.44 -8.60 -12.21
CA ARG A 470 -11.35 -8.13 -13.25
C ARG A 470 -12.65 -8.93 -13.34
N ARG A 471 -12.60 -10.24 -13.05
CA ARG A 471 -13.80 -11.08 -12.94
C ARG A 471 -14.64 -10.67 -11.73
N ARG A 472 -14.02 -10.49 -10.56
CA ARG A 472 -14.73 -10.09 -9.34
C ARG A 472 -15.30 -8.67 -9.43
N ASP A 473 -14.62 -7.76 -10.10
CA ASP A 473 -15.13 -6.40 -10.35
C ASP A 473 -16.37 -6.41 -11.26
N ARG A 474 -16.47 -7.39 -12.17
CA ARG A 474 -17.67 -7.62 -12.99
C ARG A 474 -18.82 -8.26 -12.23
N GLU A 475 -18.53 -9.15 -11.28
CA GLU A 475 -19.54 -9.91 -10.53
C GLU A 475 -20.06 -9.15 -9.31
N PHE A 476 -19.24 -8.31 -8.67
CA PHE A 476 -19.54 -7.69 -7.37
C PHE A 476 -19.37 -6.16 -7.34
N GLY A 477 -19.07 -5.50 -8.47
CA GLY A 477 -18.80 -4.06 -8.51
C GLY A 477 -17.41 -3.68 -7.95
N THR A 478 -17.07 -2.39 -8.00
CA THR A 478 -15.80 -1.82 -7.51
C THR A 478 -15.82 -1.43 -6.04
N GLU A 479 -16.99 -1.40 -5.40
CA GLU A 479 -17.14 -0.91 -4.02
C GLU A 479 -16.62 -1.90 -2.99
N ARG A 480 -15.87 -1.37 -2.02
CA ARG A 480 -15.48 -2.06 -0.80
C ARG A 480 -16.51 -1.70 0.28
N GLU A 481 -17.45 -2.60 0.59
CA GLU A 481 -18.24 -2.48 1.83
C GLU A 481 -17.30 -2.69 3.03
N GLU A 482 -16.67 -1.63 3.53
CA GLU A 482 -15.97 -1.64 4.82
C GLU A 482 -16.97 -1.27 5.93
N GLY A 483 -17.40 -2.27 6.70
CA GLY A 483 -18.32 -2.04 7.82
C GLY A 483 -18.93 -3.30 8.47
N LYS A 484 -18.92 -4.46 7.79
CA LYS A 484 -19.32 -5.73 8.42
C LYS A 484 -18.10 -6.53 8.85
N THR A 485 -17.89 -6.59 10.16
CA THR A 485 -17.10 -7.62 10.85
C THR A 485 -17.26 -8.95 10.12
N THR A 486 -16.15 -9.52 9.68
CA THR A 486 -16.10 -10.87 9.12
C THR A 486 -16.74 -11.82 10.13
N THR A 487 -17.94 -12.33 9.80
CA THR A 487 -18.51 -13.43 10.56
C THR A 487 -17.54 -14.61 10.50
N ALA A 488 -17.53 -15.44 11.55
CA ALA A 488 -16.61 -16.56 11.78
C ALA A 488 -16.50 -17.60 10.64
N PHE A 489 -17.28 -17.46 9.57
CA PHE A 489 -17.09 -18.12 8.30
C PHE A 489 -16.82 -17.06 7.22
N GLY A 490 -15.55 -16.92 6.83
CA GLY A 490 -15.10 -15.92 5.86
C GLY A 490 -15.90 -15.98 4.57
N ASN A 491 -16.77 -15.01 4.36
CA ASN A 491 -17.43 -14.82 3.07
C ASN A 491 -16.39 -14.28 2.08
N ASP A 492 -15.99 -15.12 1.12
CA ASP A 492 -15.02 -14.88 0.03
C ASP A 492 -15.40 -13.71 -0.92
N ARG A 493 -16.50 -12.99 -0.63
CA ARG A 493 -17.16 -12.01 -1.51
C ARG A 493 -16.49 -10.63 -1.53
N THR A 494 -15.85 -10.21 -0.43
CA THR A 494 -15.22 -8.87 -0.30
C THR A 494 -13.70 -8.87 -0.51
N PHE A 495 -13.06 -10.05 -0.62
CA PHE A 495 -11.62 -10.12 -0.84
C PHE A 495 -11.27 -9.74 -2.30
N ARG A 496 -10.27 -8.88 -2.49
CA ARG A 496 -9.67 -8.56 -3.79
C ARG A 496 -8.17 -8.85 -3.69
N TYR A 497 -7.57 -9.42 -4.74
CA TYR A 497 -6.14 -9.68 -4.74
C TYR A 497 -5.41 -8.35 -4.91
N THR A 498 -4.43 -8.02 -4.07
CA THR A 498 -3.68 -6.76 -4.22
C THR A 498 -2.83 -6.82 -5.48
N ILE A 499 -3.26 -6.14 -6.54
CA ILE A 499 -2.47 -5.92 -7.76
C ILE A 499 -2.80 -4.52 -8.20
N CYS A 500 -1.77 -3.70 -8.33
CA CYS A 500 -1.83 -2.41 -9.01
C CYS A 500 -3.08 -1.60 -8.70
N GLN A 501 -3.02 -0.74 -7.67
CA GLN A 501 -3.66 0.56 -7.82
C GLN A 501 -3.05 1.62 -6.90
N PRO A 502 -2.82 2.85 -7.40
CA PRO A 502 -2.91 4.03 -6.56
C PRO A 502 -4.37 4.06 -6.07
N THR A 503 -4.57 4.05 -4.77
CA THR A 503 -5.85 3.80 -4.11
C THR A 503 -6.90 4.82 -4.57
N LEU A 504 -7.81 4.39 -5.46
CA LEU A 504 -9.09 5.02 -5.71
C LEU A 504 -10.07 4.37 -4.72
N LEU A 505 -10.35 5.05 -3.62
CA LEU A 505 -11.47 4.66 -2.75
C LEU A 505 -12.76 5.17 -3.42
N SER A 506 -13.62 4.27 -3.90
CA SER A 506 -15.00 4.59 -4.24
C SER A 506 -15.90 4.23 -3.06
N GLN A 507 -16.42 5.25 -2.39
CA GLN A 507 -17.57 5.16 -1.49
C GLN A 507 -18.66 6.03 -2.09
N ASP A 508 -19.92 5.60 -2.09
CA ASP A 508 -21.02 6.47 -2.54
C ASP A 508 -21.10 7.79 -1.75
N GLU A 509 -20.77 7.76 -0.45
CA GLU A 509 -20.84 8.91 0.45
C GLU A 509 -19.76 8.87 1.54
N TRP A 510 -19.05 9.98 1.74
CA TRP A 510 -17.98 10.18 2.71
C TRP A 510 -18.44 11.12 3.81
N THR A 511 -18.70 10.64 5.02
CA THR A 511 -19.05 11.53 6.15
C THR A 511 -17.79 11.92 6.95
N ILE A 512 -17.43 13.20 6.93
CA ILE A 512 -16.25 13.75 7.61
C ILE A 512 -16.66 14.37 8.94
N HIS A 513 -16.16 13.81 10.04
CA HIS A 513 -16.45 14.29 11.40
C HIS A 513 -15.37 15.21 11.97
N SER A 514 -14.14 15.20 11.43
CA SER A 514 -13.04 16.06 11.90
C SER A 514 -12.02 16.35 10.80
N GLN A 515 -11.25 17.44 10.93
CA GLN A 515 -10.16 17.77 10.01
C GLN A 515 -9.07 16.68 9.98
N SER A 516 -8.74 16.07 11.13
CA SER A 516 -7.75 14.98 11.20
C SER A 516 -8.14 13.74 10.39
N GLN A 517 -9.44 13.43 10.31
CA GLN A 517 -9.96 12.34 9.47
C GLN A 517 -9.71 12.65 7.99
N LEU A 518 -9.91 13.90 7.59
CA LEU A 518 -9.68 14.37 6.23
C LEU A 518 -8.18 14.39 5.87
N ASP A 519 -7.31 14.78 6.79
CA ASP A 519 -5.85 14.80 6.58
C ASP A 519 -5.30 13.38 6.36
N ILE A 520 -5.82 12.37 7.08
CA ILE A 520 -5.46 10.96 6.86
C ILE A 520 -5.93 10.48 5.49
N ILE A 521 -7.14 10.86 5.09
CA ILE A 521 -7.70 10.51 3.79
C ILE A 521 -6.87 11.15 2.67
N SER A 522 -6.46 12.41 2.83
CA SER A 522 -5.69 13.13 1.81
C SER A 522 -4.23 12.68 1.70
N GLU A 523 -3.61 12.15 2.76
CA GLU A 523 -2.31 11.48 2.67
C GLU A 523 -2.36 10.20 1.82
N GLN A 524 -3.52 9.55 1.76
CA GLN A 524 -3.69 8.23 1.14
C GLN A 524 -4.39 8.28 -0.23
N CYS A 525 -5.02 9.40 -0.60
CA CYS A 525 -5.85 9.53 -1.78
C CYS A 525 -5.63 10.85 -2.53
N THR A 526 -5.38 10.77 -3.84
CA THR A 526 -5.33 11.94 -4.74
C THR A 526 -6.66 12.25 -5.43
N THR A 527 -7.62 11.32 -5.39
CA THR A 527 -8.96 11.43 -5.97
C THR A 527 -9.99 10.82 -5.01
N LEU A 528 -11.01 11.58 -4.64
CA LEU A 528 -12.17 11.11 -3.87
C LEU A 528 -13.32 10.80 -4.82
N VAL A 529 -13.77 9.54 -4.84
CA VAL A 529 -14.94 9.13 -5.62
C VAL A 529 -16.13 9.00 -4.68
N GLY A 530 -17.20 9.76 -4.95
CA GLY A 530 -18.41 9.81 -4.12
C GLY A 530 -18.81 11.20 -3.65
N ASN A 531 -19.97 11.30 -3.01
CA ASN A 531 -20.39 12.50 -2.29
C ASN A 531 -19.56 12.67 -1.02
N VAL A 532 -19.25 13.90 -0.62
CA VAL A 532 -18.50 14.18 0.61
C VAL A 532 -19.37 15.00 1.53
N GLU A 533 -19.91 14.41 2.58
CA GLU A 533 -20.74 15.07 3.58
C GLU A 533 -19.90 15.55 4.77
N ILE A 534 -19.96 16.84 5.06
CA ILE A 534 -19.42 17.41 6.29
C ILE A 534 -20.44 17.18 7.39
N ALA A 535 -20.05 16.38 8.39
CA ALA A 535 -20.94 15.97 9.48
C ALA A 535 -21.52 17.16 10.24
N SER A 536 -22.71 16.98 10.80
CA SER A 536 -23.44 18.07 11.45
C SER A 536 -22.78 18.63 12.73
N ASN A 537 -21.86 17.87 13.31
CA ASN A 537 -21.10 18.22 14.51
C ASN A 537 -19.72 18.82 14.20
N TYR A 538 -19.38 19.04 12.92
CA TYR A 538 -18.09 19.57 12.53
C TYR A 538 -17.96 21.06 12.92
N THR A 539 -16.88 21.40 13.63
CA THR A 539 -16.57 22.79 14.03
C THR A 539 -15.11 23.13 13.72
N GLY A 540 -14.87 24.30 13.14
CA GLY A 540 -13.52 24.76 12.76
C GLY A 540 -13.31 24.91 11.26
N PRO A 541 -12.06 25.10 10.80
CA PRO A 541 -11.73 25.24 9.38
C PRO A 541 -11.74 23.87 8.69
N PHE A 542 -12.32 23.81 7.49
CA PHE A 542 -12.35 22.65 6.61
C PHE A 542 -11.41 22.90 5.42
N THR A 543 -10.26 22.24 5.42
CA THR A 543 -9.24 22.42 4.36
C THR A 543 -8.91 21.09 3.71
N VAL A 544 -9.05 20.98 2.38
CA VAL A 544 -8.68 19.77 1.63
C VAL A 544 -7.39 20.04 0.87
N SER A 545 -6.25 19.59 1.41
CA SER A 545 -4.94 19.65 0.73
C SER A 545 -4.57 18.29 0.15
N GLY A 546 -3.89 18.24 -0.99
CA GLY A 546 -3.40 16.99 -1.61
C GLY A 546 -4.43 16.18 -2.43
N VAL A 547 -5.71 16.56 -2.41
CA VAL A 547 -6.76 15.94 -3.24
C VAL A 547 -6.98 16.78 -4.50
N SER A 548 -6.79 16.18 -5.66
CA SER A 548 -6.90 16.86 -6.96
C SER A 548 -8.28 16.78 -7.60
N ASN A 549 -9.08 15.76 -7.25
CA ASN A 549 -10.35 15.47 -7.91
C ASN A 549 -11.37 14.90 -6.92
N ILE A 550 -12.57 15.47 -6.88
CA ILE A 550 -13.72 14.99 -6.09
C ILE A 550 -14.87 14.76 -7.08
N THR A 551 -15.26 13.51 -7.31
CA THR A 551 -16.22 13.21 -8.40
C THR A 551 -17.67 13.47 -8.03
N GLY A 552 -18.04 13.45 -6.74
CA GLY A 552 -19.40 13.70 -6.28
C GLY A 552 -19.60 15.10 -5.70
N VAL A 553 -20.67 15.26 -4.93
CA VAL A 553 -21.08 16.54 -4.34
C VAL A 553 -20.51 16.69 -2.94
N LEU A 554 -19.82 17.81 -2.67
CA LEU A 554 -19.42 18.21 -1.33
C LEU A 554 -20.63 18.84 -0.63
N SER A 555 -21.19 18.18 0.38
CA SER A 555 -22.39 18.60 1.08
C SER A 555 -22.14 18.94 2.55
N ALA A 556 -22.98 19.81 3.12
CA ALA A 556 -22.95 20.16 4.55
C ALA A 556 -24.36 20.48 5.06
N ALA A 557 -24.69 19.98 6.26
CA ALA A 557 -25.95 20.24 6.97
C ALA A 557 -27.23 19.91 6.17
N ASN A 558 -27.26 18.75 5.50
CA ASN A 558 -28.38 18.33 4.63
C ASN A 558 -29.63 17.85 5.40
N THR A 559 -29.61 17.84 6.74
CA THR A 559 -30.74 17.43 7.60
C THR A 559 -31.55 18.63 8.09
N ILE A 560 -32.88 18.54 7.97
CA ILE A 560 -33.82 19.58 8.42
C ILE A 560 -33.62 19.83 9.93
N GLY A 561 -33.08 20.99 10.28
CA GLY A 561 -32.83 21.41 11.67
C GLY A 561 -31.36 21.36 12.12
N ALA A 562 -30.45 20.82 11.29
CA ALA A 562 -29.01 20.87 11.57
C ALA A 562 -28.42 22.24 11.20
N ARG A 563 -27.54 22.77 12.06
CA ARG A 563 -26.70 23.95 11.76
C ARG A 563 -25.24 23.57 11.93
N ASN A 564 -24.44 23.80 10.90
CA ASN A 564 -23.00 23.63 10.96
C ASN A 564 -22.33 24.99 11.14
N ASN A 565 -21.31 25.03 12.01
CA ASN A 565 -20.50 26.23 12.25
C ASN A 565 -19.07 25.94 11.75
N ILE A 566 -18.87 26.12 10.46
CA ILE A 566 -17.60 25.83 9.77
C ILE A 566 -16.93 27.18 9.54
N SER A 567 -15.77 27.46 10.14
CA SER A 567 -15.19 28.81 10.06
C SER A 567 -14.79 29.18 8.63
N VAL A 568 -14.08 28.29 7.94
CA VAL A 568 -13.52 28.53 6.59
C VAL A 568 -13.57 27.22 5.80
N ILE A 569 -13.86 27.28 4.49
CA ILE A 569 -13.79 26.15 3.56
C ILE A 569 -12.76 26.46 2.48
N GLU A 570 -11.66 25.70 2.46
CA GLU A 570 -10.55 25.89 1.52
C GLU A 570 -10.25 24.59 0.74
N LEU A 571 -10.30 24.69 -0.59
CA LEU A 571 -9.99 23.58 -1.51
C LEU A 571 -8.84 23.96 -2.45
N PRO A 572 -7.60 24.14 -1.93
CA PRO A 572 -6.48 24.71 -2.69
C PRO A 572 -6.06 23.87 -3.91
N ASP A 573 -6.04 22.54 -3.78
CA ASP A 573 -5.47 21.64 -4.80
C ASP A 573 -6.52 21.00 -5.74
N VAL A 574 -7.81 21.29 -5.51
CA VAL A 574 -8.91 20.66 -6.26
C VAL A 574 -9.04 21.27 -7.66
N LEU A 575 -8.85 20.44 -8.68
CA LEU A 575 -8.97 20.81 -10.10
C LEU A 575 -10.37 20.51 -10.67
N HIS A 576 -11.01 19.45 -10.17
CA HIS A 576 -12.32 18.97 -10.61
C HIS A 576 -13.20 18.65 -9.40
N LEU A 577 -14.43 19.18 -9.41
CA LEU A 577 -15.40 19.02 -8.34
C LEU A 577 -16.79 18.70 -8.91
N GLY A 578 -17.37 17.57 -8.51
CA GLY A 578 -18.69 17.13 -8.99
C GLY A 578 -19.82 18.11 -8.61
N GLY A 579 -19.76 18.71 -7.42
CA GLY A 579 -20.66 19.79 -7.02
C GLY A 579 -20.45 20.22 -5.57
N ILE A 580 -21.19 21.23 -5.15
CA ILE A 580 -21.23 21.75 -3.78
C ILE A 580 -22.69 21.95 -3.39
N SER A 581 -23.10 21.44 -2.23
CA SER A 581 -24.46 21.59 -1.69
C SER A 581 -24.46 21.88 -0.20
N PHE A 582 -24.56 23.15 0.20
CA PHE A 582 -24.57 23.55 1.60
C PHE A 582 -25.93 24.12 2.00
N PHE A 583 -26.43 23.69 3.15
CA PHE A 583 -27.70 24.13 3.68
C PHE A 583 -27.54 24.68 5.10
N SER A 584 -28.09 25.86 5.40
CA SER A 584 -28.12 26.44 6.76
C SER A 584 -26.75 26.42 7.50
N THR A 585 -25.67 26.72 6.78
CA THR A 585 -24.30 26.69 7.30
C THR A 585 -23.81 28.12 7.59
N ASP A 586 -23.23 28.33 8.77
CA ASP A 586 -22.53 29.57 9.13
C ASP A 586 -21.04 29.39 8.75
N THR A 587 -20.54 30.15 7.77
CA THR A 587 -19.15 30.06 7.30
C THR A 587 -18.61 31.42 6.90
N THR A 588 -17.37 31.78 7.20
CA THR A 588 -16.88 33.12 6.82
C THR A 588 -16.50 33.18 5.34
N THR A 589 -15.77 32.19 4.84
CA THR A 589 -15.19 32.21 3.49
C THR A 589 -15.18 30.82 2.85
N ILE A 590 -15.53 30.75 1.57
CA ILE A 590 -15.41 29.56 0.72
C ILE A 590 -14.45 29.89 -0.44
N TYR A 591 -13.33 29.17 -0.51
CA TYR A 591 -12.23 29.46 -1.43
C TYR A 591 -11.80 28.22 -2.23
N ILE A 592 -11.92 28.30 -3.56
CA ILE A 592 -11.63 27.21 -4.50
C ILE A 592 -10.80 27.74 -5.67
N PRO A 593 -9.49 27.98 -5.48
CA PRO A 593 -8.68 28.75 -6.43
C PRO A 593 -8.48 28.06 -7.79
N ASN A 594 -8.35 26.72 -7.80
CA ASN A 594 -7.83 25.97 -8.95
C ASN A 594 -8.88 25.14 -9.71
N ALA A 595 -10.15 25.16 -9.28
CA ALA A 595 -11.19 24.37 -9.92
C ALA A 595 -11.59 24.98 -11.27
N ALA A 596 -11.28 24.29 -12.37
CA ALA A 596 -11.64 24.75 -13.71
C ALA A 596 -13.11 24.44 -14.07
N LYS A 597 -13.66 23.37 -13.49
CA LYS A 597 -15.05 22.93 -13.72
C LYS A 597 -15.67 22.46 -12.40
N ILE A 598 -16.86 22.97 -12.12
CA ILE A 598 -17.71 22.52 -11.01
C ILE A 598 -19.04 22.09 -11.62
N GLY A 599 -19.63 20.98 -11.18
CA GLY A 599 -20.96 20.57 -11.66
C GLY A 599 -22.06 21.51 -11.15
N THR A 600 -22.69 21.16 -10.03
CA THR A 600 -23.76 21.97 -9.42
C THR A 600 -23.23 22.73 -8.21
N ILE A 601 -23.51 24.03 -8.10
CA ILE A 601 -23.25 24.85 -6.90
C ILE A 601 -24.60 25.22 -6.30
N SER A 602 -24.91 24.73 -5.11
CA SER A 602 -26.16 25.01 -4.40
C SER A 602 -25.87 25.40 -2.96
N LEU A 603 -25.95 26.69 -2.66
CA LEU A 603 -25.78 27.24 -1.32
C LEU A 603 -27.14 27.79 -0.88
N THR A 604 -27.78 27.20 0.12
CA THR A 604 -29.12 27.59 0.57
C THR A 604 -29.10 28.01 2.03
N ARG A 605 -29.59 29.22 2.32
CA ARG A 605 -29.52 29.84 3.66
C ARG A 605 -28.11 29.84 4.27
N VAL A 606 -27.08 30.06 3.46
CA VAL A 606 -25.68 30.09 3.93
C VAL A 606 -25.33 31.51 4.37
N ASN A 607 -24.80 31.66 5.59
CA ASN A 607 -24.37 32.96 6.08
C ASN A 607 -22.87 33.12 5.88
N ALA A 608 -22.46 33.39 4.63
CA ALA A 608 -21.06 33.56 4.27
C ALA A 608 -20.70 34.94 3.75
N THR A 609 -19.50 35.42 4.11
CA THR A 609 -19.06 36.77 3.73
C THR A 609 -18.52 36.82 2.31
N SER A 610 -17.80 35.78 1.86
CA SER A 610 -17.23 35.71 0.51
C SER A 610 -17.21 34.29 -0.09
N PHE A 611 -17.44 34.21 -1.40
CA PHE A 611 -17.25 33.01 -2.24
C PHE A 611 -16.34 33.36 -3.41
N SER A 612 -15.18 32.70 -3.51
CA SER A 612 -14.19 32.95 -4.57
C SER A 612 -13.75 31.66 -5.26
N ALA A 613 -13.95 31.61 -6.58
CA ALA A 613 -13.50 30.57 -7.49
C ALA A 613 -12.99 31.21 -8.80
N PRO A 614 -11.78 31.81 -8.78
CA PRO A 614 -11.30 32.70 -9.83
C PRO A 614 -11.03 32.01 -11.17
N LEU A 615 -10.63 30.73 -11.17
CA LEU A 615 -10.33 29.94 -12.37
C LEU A 615 -11.50 29.09 -12.89
N LEU A 616 -12.69 29.24 -12.29
CA LEU A 616 -13.88 28.49 -12.71
C LEU A 616 -14.27 28.91 -14.14
N GLN A 617 -14.26 27.98 -15.10
CA GLN A 617 -14.61 28.26 -16.50
C GLN A 617 -16.06 27.93 -16.82
N SER A 618 -16.58 26.82 -16.29
CA SER A 618 -17.94 26.36 -16.58
C SER A 618 -18.61 25.71 -15.37
N ALA A 619 -19.90 25.97 -15.20
CA ALA A 619 -20.76 25.29 -14.22
C ALA A 619 -22.07 24.79 -14.85
N VAL A 620 -22.67 23.75 -14.27
CA VAL A 620 -23.98 23.24 -14.71
C VAL A 620 -25.08 24.12 -14.16
N ASP A 621 -25.12 24.28 -12.85
CA ASP A 621 -26.10 25.06 -12.09
C ASP A 621 -25.40 25.87 -11.00
N ILE A 622 -25.85 27.11 -10.78
CA ILE A 622 -25.39 27.97 -9.70
C ILE A 622 -26.62 28.53 -8.99
N ASN A 623 -26.84 28.13 -7.74
CA ASN A 623 -27.87 28.67 -6.87
C ASN A 623 -27.21 29.15 -5.56
N LEU A 624 -27.13 30.45 -5.37
CA LEU A 624 -26.49 31.10 -4.23
C LEU A 624 -27.55 31.85 -3.43
N ASP A 625 -28.05 31.27 -2.36
CA ASP A 625 -29.00 31.87 -1.42
C ASP A 625 -28.31 32.07 -0.06
N GLY A 626 -27.85 33.29 0.21
CA GLY A 626 -27.05 33.57 1.39
C GLY A 626 -26.60 35.01 1.57
N GLY A 627 -26.02 35.32 2.73
CA GLY A 627 -25.58 36.66 3.14
C GLY A 627 -24.26 37.14 2.51
N PHE A 628 -24.01 36.83 1.24
CA PHE A 628 -22.76 37.12 0.54
C PHE A 628 -22.50 38.62 0.39
N THR A 629 -21.28 39.06 0.71
CA THR A 629 -20.84 40.45 0.50
C THR A 629 -19.94 40.59 -0.72
N GLU A 630 -19.19 39.55 -1.06
CA GLU A 630 -18.26 39.51 -2.19
C GLU A 630 -18.36 38.17 -2.93
N LEU A 631 -18.47 38.24 -4.27
CA LEU A 631 -18.54 37.10 -5.16
C LEU A 631 -17.47 37.24 -6.26
N ASP A 632 -16.50 36.32 -6.29
CA ASP A 632 -15.40 36.34 -7.25
C ASP A 632 -15.42 35.08 -8.14
N LEU A 633 -15.92 35.24 -9.38
CA LEU A 633 -16.01 34.20 -10.41
C LEU A 633 -15.37 34.70 -11.70
N GLY A 634 -14.11 35.12 -11.61
CA GLY A 634 -13.41 35.87 -12.66
C GLY A 634 -13.39 35.24 -14.06
N GLN A 635 -13.21 33.91 -14.18
CA GLN A 635 -13.12 33.24 -15.48
C GLN A 635 -14.38 32.49 -15.93
N LEU A 636 -15.51 32.66 -15.24
CA LEU A 636 -16.73 31.91 -15.55
C LEU A 636 -17.27 32.32 -16.91
N THR A 637 -17.22 31.43 -17.91
CA THR A 637 -17.68 31.71 -19.28
C THR A 637 -19.08 31.20 -19.56
N THR A 638 -19.51 30.09 -18.94
CA THR A 638 -20.77 29.43 -19.28
C THR A 638 -21.46 28.77 -18.08
N VAL A 639 -22.77 29.01 -17.95
CA VAL A 639 -23.67 28.29 -17.05
C VAL A 639 -24.78 27.64 -17.88
N THR A 640 -24.93 26.31 -17.79
CA THR A 640 -25.76 25.57 -18.77
C THR A 640 -27.24 25.44 -18.40
N SER A 641 -27.60 25.47 -17.11
CA SER A 641 -28.97 25.19 -16.64
C SER A 641 -29.59 26.37 -15.89
N GLU A 642 -29.21 26.69 -14.64
CA GLU A 642 -29.74 27.88 -13.94
C GLU A 642 -28.64 28.70 -13.23
N LEU A 643 -28.83 30.03 -13.20
CA LEU A 643 -27.97 30.96 -12.45
C LEU A 643 -28.84 31.83 -11.52
N ASN A 644 -29.01 31.38 -10.29
CA ASN A 644 -29.81 32.04 -9.25
C ASN A 644 -28.89 32.61 -8.15
N ILE A 645 -29.02 33.91 -7.86
CA ILE A 645 -28.24 34.61 -6.82
C ILE A 645 -29.20 35.43 -5.96
N CYS A 646 -29.30 35.09 -4.68
CA CYS A 646 -30.06 35.80 -3.65
C CYS A 646 -29.14 36.33 -2.54
N SER A 647 -29.22 37.64 -2.25
CA SER A 647 -28.40 38.29 -1.21
C SER A 647 -28.81 38.00 0.25
N GLN A 648 -29.92 37.30 0.46
CA GLN A 648 -30.53 37.05 1.76
C GLN A 648 -31.14 35.64 1.78
N PRO A 649 -30.99 34.89 2.89
CA PRO A 649 -31.63 33.60 3.09
C PRO A 649 -33.14 33.62 2.76
N GLY A 650 -33.58 32.77 1.85
CA GLY A 650 -34.99 32.66 1.45
C GLY A 650 -35.49 33.79 0.54
N CYS A 651 -34.59 34.58 -0.05
CA CYS A 651 -34.88 35.69 -0.97
C CYS A 651 -35.97 36.66 -0.45
N ALA A 652 -36.06 36.84 0.87
CA ALA A 652 -37.07 37.69 1.49
C ALA A 652 -36.77 39.19 1.23
N PRO A 653 -37.80 40.04 1.04
CA PRO A 653 -37.63 41.48 0.83
C PRO A 653 -37.30 42.21 2.15
N THR A 654 -36.10 41.96 2.68
CA THR A 654 -35.54 42.62 3.88
C THR A 654 -34.16 43.20 3.60
N GLN A 655 -33.79 44.30 4.28
CA GLN A 655 -32.52 45.00 4.07
C GLN A 655 -31.31 44.12 4.48
N GLY A 656 -30.63 43.54 3.50
CA GLY A 656 -29.35 42.84 3.65
C GLY A 656 -28.12 43.69 3.30
N PRO A 657 -26.89 43.18 3.52
CA PRO A 657 -25.68 43.87 3.08
C PRO A 657 -25.65 44.02 1.55
N PRO A 658 -25.06 45.11 1.01
CA PRO A 658 -25.00 45.35 -0.43
C PRO A 658 -24.10 44.33 -1.14
N LEU A 659 -24.68 43.54 -2.05
CA LEU A 659 -23.96 42.56 -2.86
C LEU A 659 -23.39 43.21 -4.12
N ARG A 660 -22.09 43.00 -4.39
CA ARG A 660 -21.46 43.38 -5.67
C ARG A 660 -21.28 42.12 -6.51
N VAL A 661 -21.85 42.11 -7.71
CA VAL A 661 -21.75 40.98 -8.65
C VAL A 661 -20.95 41.43 -9.87
N ASN A 662 -19.78 40.84 -10.06
CA ASN A 662 -18.91 41.10 -11.21
C ASN A 662 -18.57 39.76 -11.88
N LEU A 663 -19.06 39.55 -13.11
CA LEU A 663 -18.84 38.34 -13.89
C LEU A 663 -18.20 38.73 -15.24
N PRO A 664 -16.89 39.05 -15.26
CA PRO A 664 -16.26 39.70 -16.40
C PRO A 664 -16.17 38.82 -17.65
N ALA A 665 -16.06 37.50 -17.49
CA ALA A 665 -15.87 36.56 -18.59
C ALA A 665 -17.16 35.82 -19.03
N LEU A 666 -18.30 36.07 -18.38
CA LEU A 666 -19.53 35.31 -18.60
C LEU A 666 -20.09 35.61 -19.98
N GLN A 667 -20.17 34.60 -20.85
CA GLN A 667 -20.64 34.73 -22.23
C GLN A 667 -22.05 34.19 -22.44
N ARG A 668 -22.40 33.09 -21.75
CA ARG A 668 -23.69 32.40 -21.88
C ARG A 668 -24.20 31.92 -20.53
N ALA A 669 -25.47 32.21 -20.22
CA ALA A 669 -26.13 31.67 -19.03
C ALA A 669 -27.57 31.27 -19.36
N SER A 670 -28.07 30.25 -18.68
CA SER A 670 -29.48 29.86 -18.76
C SER A 670 -30.21 30.14 -17.44
N GLY A 671 -31.50 30.50 -17.52
CA GLY A 671 -32.36 30.74 -16.36
C GLY A 671 -31.75 31.66 -15.31
N MET A 672 -31.43 32.91 -15.68
CA MET A 672 -30.68 33.81 -14.80
C MET A 672 -31.62 34.63 -13.89
N GLN A 673 -31.49 34.48 -12.57
CA GLN A 673 -32.24 35.22 -11.56
C GLN A 673 -31.31 35.84 -10.51
N ILE A 674 -31.31 37.16 -10.35
CA ILE A 674 -30.49 37.86 -9.35
C ILE A 674 -31.39 38.75 -8.51
N VAL A 675 -31.53 38.46 -7.22
CA VAL A 675 -32.49 39.12 -6.32
C VAL A 675 -31.82 39.57 -5.03
N GLY A 676 -32.02 40.83 -4.63
CA GLY A 676 -31.46 41.28 -3.36
C GLY A 676 -31.18 42.77 -3.24
N SER A 677 -30.38 43.13 -2.24
CA SER A 677 -29.77 44.46 -2.13
C SER A 677 -28.50 44.52 -2.99
N ILE A 678 -28.65 44.78 -4.28
CA ILE A 678 -27.53 44.78 -5.22
C ILE A 678 -26.89 46.18 -5.22
N ALA A 679 -25.56 46.29 -5.16
CA ALA A 679 -24.86 47.58 -5.24
C ALA A 679 -24.31 47.88 -6.65
N SER A 680 -23.88 46.85 -7.38
CA SER A 680 -23.39 46.98 -8.75
C SER A 680 -23.47 45.63 -9.47
N LEU A 681 -23.89 45.65 -10.73
CA LEU A 681 -23.96 44.47 -11.59
C LEU A 681 -23.23 44.74 -12.91
N SER A 682 -22.19 43.96 -13.19
CA SER A 682 -21.38 44.11 -14.42
C SER A 682 -21.10 42.75 -15.06
N MET A 683 -21.51 42.57 -16.32
CA MET A 683 -21.23 41.39 -17.14
C MET A 683 -20.91 41.82 -18.59
N PRO A 684 -19.68 42.30 -18.85
CA PRO A 684 -19.30 42.93 -20.12
C PRO A 684 -19.35 41.99 -21.34
N GLU A 685 -19.04 40.71 -21.16
CA GLU A 685 -18.93 39.71 -22.23
C GLU A 685 -20.21 38.87 -22.43
N LEU A 686 -21.29 39.17 -21.70
CA LEU A 686 -22.52 38.36 -21.76
C LEU A 686 -23.18 38.56 -23.11
N THR A 687 -23.19 37.52 -23.94
CA THR A 687 -23.76 37.54 -25.29
C THR A 687 -25.15 36.93 -25.37
N GLN A 688 -25.40 35.86 -24.59
CA GLN A 688 -26.65 35.11 -24.64
C GLN A 688 -27.18 34.78 -23.24
N ALA A 689 -28.44 35.13 -22.97
CA ALA A 689 -29.20 34.66 -21.81
C ALA A 689 -30.44 33.91 -22.31
N TYR A 690 -30.54 32.61 -22.07
CA TYR A 690 -31.57 31.79 -22.72
C TYR A 690 -32.31 30.90 -21.72
N ARG A 691 -33.59 30.59 -21.99
CA ARG A 691 -34.32 29.58 -21.21
C ARG A 691 -34.09 28.19 -21.78
N ASN A 692 -33.79 27.20 -20.94
CA ASN A 692 -33.76 25.80 -21.34
C ASN A 692 -35.21 25.26 -21.42
N PRO A 693 -35.70 24.79 -22.58
CA PRO A 693 -37.10 24.39 -22.76
C PRO A 693 -37.50 23.07 -22.08
N SER A 694 -36.56 22.36 -21.43
CA SER A 694 -36.82 21.06 -20.76
C SER A 694 -37.31 21.17 -19.31
N ALA A 695 -37.53 22.37 -18.77
CA ALA A 695 -38.13 22.55 -17.44
C ALA A 695 -39.67 22.61 -17.56
N ASP A 696 -40.34 21.53 -17.15
CA ASP A 696 -41.79 21.26 -17.30
C ASP A 696 -42.75 22.25 -16.58
N ASP A 697 -42.25 23.38 -16.05
CA ASP A 697 -43.06 24.34 -15.31
C ASP A 697 -43.22 25.65 -16.11
N GLU A 698 -44.41 25.88 -16.67
CA GLU A 698 -44.77 27.09 -17.42
C GLU A 698 -44.77 28.37 -16.55
N SER A 699 -44.61 28.25 -15.23
CA SER A 699 -45.02 29.31 -14.31
C SER A 699 -43.94 30.20 -13.69
N ILE A 700 -42.63 29.90 -13.67
CA ILE A 700 -41.71 30.62 -12.75
C ILE A 700 -40.36 31.15 -13.27
N VAL A 701 -39.70 30.63 -14.33
CA VAL A 701 -38.31 31.07 -14.61
C VAL A 701 -38.17 32.00 -15.85
N PRO A 702 -37.94 33.31 -15.68
CA PRO A 702 -37.61 34.25 -16.75
C PRO A 702 -36.22 33.95 -17.36
N GLY A 703 -35.98 34.38 -18.60
CA GLY A 703 -34.67 34.24 -19.25
C GLY A 703 -33.59 35.08 -18.54
N LEU A 704 -33.99 36.26 -18.04
CA LEU A 704 -33.20 37.10 -17.15
C LEU A 704 -34.12 37.89 -16.20
N TYR A 705 -33.97 37.71 -14.90
CA TYR A 705 -34.65 38.51 -13.88
C TYR A 705 -33.70 39.15 -12.90
N ILE A 706 -33.86 40.45 -12.68
CA ILE A 706 -33.10 41.19 -11.68
C ILE A 706 -34.09 41.93 -10.78
N GLY A 707 -34.13 41.56 -9.51
CA GLY A 707 -34.94 42.20 -8.48
C GLY A 707 -34.06 42.92 -7.47
N ASN A 708 -34.13 44.25 -7.39
CA ASN A 708 -33.37 45.04 -6.44
C ASN A 708 -34.26 45.65 -5.34
N TYR A 709 -33.92 45.45 -4.08
CA TYR A 709 -34.70 45.92 -2.93
C TYR A 709 -34.13 47.19 -2.26
N ARG A 710 -33.07 47.81 -2.81
CA ARG A 710 -32.38 48.97 -2.22
C ARG A 710 -32.27 50.17 -3.18
N ASP A 711 -31.19 50.96 -3.04
CA ASP A 711 -30.86 52.16 -3.81
C ASP A 711 -30.67 51.82 -5.29
N ALA A 712 -30.76 52.85 -6.14
CA ALA A 712 -30.74 52.69 -7.58
C ALA A 712 -29.44 52.04 -8.09
N ILE A 713 -29.55 50.95 -8.86
CA ILE A 713 -28.40 50.22 -9.43
C ILE A 713 -28.08 50.63 -10.86
N SER A 714 -26.79 50.66 -11.19
CA SER A 714 -26.31 50.70 -12.58
C SER A 714 -26.08 49.27 -13.10
N ILE A 715 -26.72 48.91 -14.21
CA ILE A 715 -26.58 47.62 -14.87
C ILE A 715 -25.83 47.82 -16.19
N ASN A 716 -24.69 47.15 -16.36
CA ASN A 716 -23.86 47.25 -17.56
C ASN A 716 -23.75 45.90 -18.30
N LEU A 717 -24.41 45.80 -19.46
CA LEU A 717 -24.50 44.60 -20.31
C LEU A 717 -24.23 44.94 -21.79
N PRO A 718 -23.01 45.41 -22.15
CA PRO A 718 -22.71 46.02 -23.45
C PRO A 718 -22.78 45.03 -24.62
N SER A 719 -22.44 43.74 -24.40
CA SER A 719 -22.32 42.72 -25.45
C SER A 719 -23.55 41.81 -25.58
N LEU A 720 -24.64 42.09 -24.85
CA LEU A 720 -25.84 41.25 -24.83
C LEU A 720 -26.58 41.36 -26.16
N THR A 721 -26.60 40.27 -26.92
CA THR A 721 -27.17 40.22 -28.27
C THR A 721 -28.46 39.42 -28.35
N ASN A 722 -28.57 38.32 -27.60
CA ASN A 722 -29.72 37.42 -27.69
C ASN A 722 -30.26 37.06 -26.28
N VAL A 723 -31.56 37.30 -26.07
CA VAL A 723 -32.28 36.84 -24.88
C VAL A 723 -33.48 36.01 -25.32
N THR A 724 -33.59 34.77 -24.86
CA THR A 724 -34.77 33.93 -25.10
C THR A 724 -35.57 33.74 -23.80
N GLY A 725 -36.85 34.07 -23.82
CA GLY A 725 -37.72 34.15 -22.64
C GLY A 725 -37.94 35.59 -22.13
N LYS A 726 -38.66 35.76 -21.02
CA LYS A 726 -38.93 37.09 -20.42
C LYS A 726 -37.67 37.71 -19.81
N MET A 727 -37.43 38.99 -20.06
CA MET A 727 -36.45 39.79 -19.30
C MET A 727 -37.23 40.73 -18.37
N ALA A 728 -36.99 40.65 -17.07
CA ALA A 728 -37.71 41.46 -16.10
C ALA A 728 -36.76 42.13 -15.10
N LEU A 729 -36.96 43.43 -14.89
CA LEU A 729 -36.22 44.25 -13.95
C LEU A 729 -37.23 44.83 -12.96
N SER A 730 -37.03 44.63 -11.67
CA SER A 730 -37.91 45.17 -10.62
C SER A 730 -37.06 45.87 -9.56
N GLY A 731 -37.48 47.06 -9.12
CA GLY A 731 -36.82 47.84 -8.06
C GLY A 731 -36.19 49.14 -8.54
N ALA A 732 -35.44 49.82 -7.67
CA ALA A 732 -34.76 51.06 -8.04
C ALA A 732 -33.57 50.77 -8.98
N VAL A 733 -33.60 51.30 -10.20
CA VAL A 733 -32.55 51.17 -11.22
C VAL A 733 -32.19 52.57 -11.73
N SER A 734 -30.91 52.97 -11.64
CA SER A 734 -30.44 54.31 -12.05
C SER A 734 -29.99 54.38 -13.51
N GLY A 735 -29.58 53.26 -14.10
CA GLY A 735 -29.14 53.24 -15.49
C GLY A 735 -28.95 51.83 -16.04
N LEU A 736 -29.34 51.64 -17.30
CA LEU A 736 -29.29 50.37 -18.02
C LEU A 736 -28.59 50.56 -19.37
N SER A 737 -27.45 49.89 -19.57
CA SER A 737 -26.68 49.92 -20.83
C SER A 737 -26.76 48.57 -21.55
N VAL A 738 -27.51 48.51 -22.67
CA VAL A 738 -27.68 47.31 -23.52
C VAL A 738 -27.74 47.71 -25.01
N PRO A 739 -26.60 48.13 -25.60
CA PRO A 739 -26.56 48.78 -26.91
C PRO A 739 -26.79 47.84 -28.10
N LEU A 740 -26.61 46.53 -27.95
CA LEU A 740 -26.58 45.53 -29.03
C LEU A 740 -27.74 44.52 -29.02
N LEU A 741 -28.78 44.75 -28.21
CA LEU A 741 -29.84 43.77 -27.98
C LEU A 741 -30.72 43.55 -29.23
N GLN A 742 -30.69 42.34 -29.80
CA GLN A 742 -31.60 41.88 -30.86
C GLN A 742 -32.52 40.78 -30.27
N SER A 743 -33.62 41.19 -29.65
CA SER A 743 -34.63 40.27 -29.10
C SER A 743 -35.53 39.73 -30.22
N THR A 744 -35.72 38.41 -30.28
CA THR A 744 -36.65 37.76 -31.23
C THR A 744 -38.02 37.46 -30.61
N GLU A 745 -38.16 37.36 -29.28
CA GLU A 745 -39.43 37.07 -28.58
C GLU A 745 -39.57 37.67 -27.14
N ALA A 746 -38.59 38.42 -26.63
CA ALA A 746 -38.59 38.85 -25.22
C ALA A 746 -39.38 40.15 -24.96
N ALA A 747 -40.47 40.08 -24.18
CA ALA A 747 -41.01 41.23 -23.48
C ALA A 747 -40.02 41.66 -22.38
N ILE A 748 -39.61 42.94 -22.40
CA ILE A 748 -38.82 43.56 -21.34
C ILE A 748 -39.81 44.26 -20.40
N GLU A 749 -39.95 43.75 -19.18
CA GLU A 749 -40.78 44.38 -18.14
C GLU A 749 -39.84 45.12 -17.18
N ILE A 750 -40.01 46.44 -17.04
CA ILE A 750 -39.22 47.26 -16.11
C ILE A 750 -40.18 47.93 -15.13
N ASP A 751 -40.17 47.47 -13.88
CA ASP A 751 -40.90 48.09 -12.77
C ASP A 751 -39.90 48.88 -11.91
N SER A 752 -39.67 50.15 -12.28
CA SER A 752 -38.70 51.04 -11.62
C SER A 752 -39.39 52.13 -10.80
N SER A 753 -38.96 52.28 -9.55
CA SER A 753 -39.39 53.40 -8.68
C SER A 753 -38.59 54.70 -8.89
N THR A 754 -37.57 54.68 -9.78
CA THR A 754 -36.65 55.80 -10.07
C THR A 754 -36.58 56.13 -11.56
N SER A 755 -36.23 57.37 -11.91
CA SER A 755 -35.99 57.78 -13.31
C SER A 755 -34.84 56.96 -13.93
N LEU A 756 -35.11 56.32 -15.06
CA LEU A 756 -34.21 55.37 -15.69
C LEU A 756 -33.62 55.91 -17.00
N ASP A 757 -32.29 56.03 -17.07
CA ASP A 757 -31.58 56.30 -18.32
C ASP A 757 -31.33 54.98 -19.07
N VAL A 758 -32.02 54.79 -20.20
CA VAL A 758 -31.90 53.61 -21.07
C VAL A 758 -31.15 53.97 -22.34
N PHE A 759 -30.03 53.28 -22.61
CA PHE A 759 -29.34 53.33 -23.89
C PHE A 759 -29.59 52.04 -24.68
N SER A 760 -30.64 52.03 -25.53
CA SER A 760 -30.97 50.92 -26.43
C SER A 760 -31.54 51.44 -27.77
N PRO A 761 -31.15 50.87 -28.93
CA PRO A 761 -31.65 51.29 -30.24
C PRO A 761 -33.02 50.70 -30.62
N HIS A 762 -33.65 49.84 -29.82
CA HIS A 762 -34.91 49.14 -30.16
C HIS A 762 -36.01 49.32 -29.09
N ALA A 763 -37.28 49.31 -29.53
CA ALA A 763 -38.44 49.69 -28.74
C ALA A 763 -38.63 48.85 -27.47
N CYS A 764 -38.48 49.49 -26.30
CA CYS A 764 -38.85 48.92 -25.00
C CYS A 764 -40.31 49.31 -24.70
N TYR A 765 -41.15 48.36 -24.27
CA TYR A 765 -42.47 48.66 -23.72
C TYR A 765 -42.30 49.12 -22.26
N TYR A 766 -42.61 50.39 -21.98
CA TYR A 766 -42.78 50.91 -20.63
C TYR A 766 -44.21 50.62 -20.18
N HIS A 767 -44.40 50.07 -18.98
CA HIS A 767 -45.71 49.95 -18.36
C HIS A 767 -45.77 50.66 -17.03
#